data_AF-A0A8J4BCH8-F1
#
_entry.id   AF-A0A8J4BCH8-F1
#
_cell.length_a   1.000
_cell.length_b   1.000
_cell.length_c   1.000
_cell.angle_alpha   90.00
_cell.angle_beta   90.00
_cell.angle_gamma   90.00
#
_symmetry.space_group_name_H-M   'P 1'
#
loop_
_entity.id
_entity.type
_entity.pdbx_description
1 polymer ?
#
loop_
_entity_poly.entity_id
_entity_poly.type
_entity_poly.pdbx_seq_one_letter_code
_entity_poly.pdbx_strand_id
1 'polypeptide(L)'
;MNFYFRTGWLLVICLRASLLLAVFAFAGATNSHNDKSVTKGVNNLFTKKLELYRGTLPDDLRKRATAEAIGEHLSPTLRFLHTDIWQFVNEHDLVVPEFGHLFENEANMLFGNITYIRRHSGAFTFQEALQFLLATLRSFDPTRLTSILTAYPICRRTAMALILEHYLTNGPFQDAEASLIVDISQHLFKLHHRAAQTKRIIEFFHVSKSGGTSFCQLGRMNGCKTQSFGRQQNCLITYFRDSPRWTKAGVLGELSAKHGDPWCARYGRQYGMRWHCRARRALMTRLRFNFYSNELVMHDHNNSWMGVHPCREFLNVVIFREPQSRVISHMQNILKEYVNFYNESLWQAFDPNSAVQWQVLAVPVFDNYVVRSLLGGKMYNMPHGTINVTHLLAAKVVTLQFEVLLSLAPETSELTRDIFGLGLGWQYNLLHMHVRPTEQRAVNAFSREVLEAVRAAGRLDEQLYDFALVLQLLDAITFGIAHDVGGMDAVVASGDVTLAAATEAGAKAEVPGMNRTASSTSAGAGRKRRSRGCGYVGVRRPPAPVTTYHVHMPPVALALEPYRLSDAELGFAIEGLGAMVIAGGRWFNGEFYRNATTALDAAAAAGRAKEAAIVVKFAETLAEQAAAAAARNRTNAALKAVEVTAAHAASMREKAASLAEAAARITSAGAVGGGVGATASVDGAHGAGGLGRKRVR
;
A
#
# COMPACT_ATOMS: atom_id res chain seq x y z
N MET A 1 -30.92 -38.01 -21.11
CA MET A 1 -29.43 -37.99 -21.14
C MET A 1 -28.81 -37.64 -22.50
N ASN A 2 -29.35 -38.07 -23.66
CA ASN A 2 -28.78 -37.73 -24.99
C ASN A 2 -28.87 -36.25 -25.42
N PHE A 3 -29.71 -35.42 -24.78
CA PHE A 3 -29.88 -34.01 -25.15
C PHE A 3 -28.73 -33.12 -24.62
N TYR A 4 -28.20 -33.42 -23.43
CA TYR A 4 -27.07 -32.67 -22.85
C TYR A 4 -25.73 -32.95 -23.55
N PHE A 5 -25.58 -34.12 -24.17
CA PHE A 5 -24.36 -34.45 -24.93
C PHE A 5 -24.29 -33.70 -26.27
N ARG A 6 -25.43 -33.49 -26.95
CA ARG A 6 -25.47 -32.77 -28.23
C ARG A 6 -25.28 -31.26 -28.10
N THR A 7 -25.78 -30.64 -27.02
CA THR A 7 -25.61 -29.21 -26.76
C THR A 7 -24.16 -28.86 -26.38
N GLY A 8 -23.46 -29.72 -25.65
CA GLY A 8 -22.04 -29.53 -25.34
C GLY A 8 -21.15 -29.54 -26.59
N TRP A 9 -21.39 -30.45 -27.53
CA TRP A 9 -20.62 -30.54 -28.78
C TRP A 9 -20.83 -29.33 -29.69
N LEU A 10 -22.08 -28.83 -29.82
CA LEU A 10 -22.36 -27.60 -30.56
C LEU A 10 -21.68 -26.38 -29.94
N LEU A 11 -21.63 -26.30 -28.61
CA LEU A 11 -20.91 -25.22 -27.91
C LEU A 11 -19.40 -25.27 -28.19
N VAL A 12 -18.79 -26.46 -28.17
CA VAL A 12 -17.37 -26.67 -28.48
C VAL A 12 -17.07 -26.33 -29.95
N ILE A 13 -17.94 -26.69 -30.88
CA ILE A 13 -17.81 -26.36 -32.30
C ILE A 13 -17.95 -24.85 -32.52
N CYS A 14 -18.93 -24.19 -31.90
CA CYS A 14 -19.10 -22.74 -31.97
C CYS A 14 -17.91 -22.02 -31.33
N LEU A 15 -17.39 -22.48 -30.19
CA LEU A 15 -16.18 -21.94 -29.56
C LEU A 15 -14.97 -22.10 -30.46
N ARG A 16 -14.77 -23.28 -31.08
CA ARG A 16 -13.68 -23.50 -32.03
C ARG A 16 -13.84 -22.67 -33.30
N ALA A 17 -15.05 -22.50 -33.81
CA ALA A 17 -15.32 -21.67 -34.99
C ALA A 17 -15.12 -20.17 -34.70
N SER A 18 -15.56 -19.68 -33.54
CA SER A 18 -15.28 -18.31 -33.08
C SER A 18 -13.81 -18.10 -32.78
N LEU A 19 -13.11 -19.11 -32.24
CA LEU A 19 -11.65 -19.09 -32.05
C LEU A 19 -10.93 -19.01 -33.39
N LEU A 20 -11.31 -19.85 -34.36
CA LEU A 20 -10.75 -19.84 -35.71
C LEU A 20 -11.02 -18.49 -36.39
N LEU A 21 -12.25 -17.96 -36.31
CA LEU A 21 -12.59 -16.64 -36.86
C LEU A 21 -11.80 -15.50 -36.20
N ALA A 22 -11.60 -15.55 -34.88
CA ALA A 22 -10.75 -14.59 -34.17
C ALA A 22 -9.29 -14.73 -34.62
N VAL A 23 -8.74 -15.94 -34.66
CA VAL A 23 -7.37 -16.22 -35.11
C VAL A 23 -7.16 -15.74 -36.55
N PHE A 24 -8.10 -15.99 -37.45
CA PHE A 24 -8.03 -15.51 -38.85
C PHE A 24 -8.19 -13.99 -38.97
N ALA A 25 -9.01 -13.35 -38.14
CA ALA A 25 -9.11 -11.88 -38.11
C ALA A 25 -7.83 -11.22 -37.57
N PHE A 26 -7.06 -11.90 -36.72
CA PHE A 26 -5.81 -11.38 -36.15
C PHE A 26 -4.54 -11.75 -36.94
N ALA A 27 -4.61 -12.73 -37.85
CA ALA A 27 -3.48 -13.12 -38.69
C ALA A 27 -3.05 -12.03 -39.72
N GLY A 28 -3.84 -10.97 -39.89
CA GLY A 28 -3.65 -9.97 -40.95
C GLY A 28 -2.68 -8.81 -40.68
N ALA A 29 -2.13 -8.60 -39.48
CA ALA A 29 -1.43 -7.33 -39.20
C ALA A 29 -0.39 -7.32 -38.07
N THR A 30 0.49 -8.32 -37.97
CA THR A 30 1.73 -8.14 -37.22
C THR A 30 2.93 -8.49 -38.08
N ASN A 31 3.57 -7.47 -38.66
CA ASN A 31 4.99 -7.52 -38.98
C ASN A 31 5.73 -7.64 -37.63
N SER A 32 5.71 -8.86 -37.07
CA SER A 32 6.47 -9.25 -35.89
C SER A 32 7.94 -9.22 -36.30
N HIS A 33 8.57 -8.08 -36.10
CA HIS A 33 10.02 -8.08 -35.92
C HIS A 33 10.28 -9.04 -34.76
N ASN A 34 10.96 -10.13 -35.08
CA ASN A 34 11.33 -11.20 -34.15
C ASN A 34 12.38 -10.64 -33.18
N ASP A 35 11.92 -9.79 -32.27
CA ASP A 35 12.77 -8.98 -31.42
C ASP A 35 13.16 -9.81 -30.20
N LYS A 36 14.27 -10.54 -30.33
CA LYS A 36 14.91 -11.28 -29.24
C LYS A 36 15.12 -10.42 -27.98
N SER A 37 15.12 -9.08 -28.10
CA SER A 37 15.19 -8.19 -26.95
C SER A 37 13.94 -8.26 -26.06
N VAL A 38 12.75 -8.43 -26.65
CA VAL A 38 11.48 -8.54 -25.92
C VAL A 38 11.46 -9.80 -25.08
N THR A 39 11.78 -10.95 -25.68
CA THR A 39 11.82 -12.26 -24.99
C THR A 39 12.80 -12.25 -23.83
N LYS A 40 14.01 -11.70 -24.07
CA LYS A 40 15.01 -11.54 -23.02
C LYS A 40 14.52 -10.61 -21.91
N GLY A 41 13.84 -9.52 -22.26
CA GLY A 41 13.25 -8.57 -21.31
C GLY A 41 12.21 -9.22 -20.40
N VAL A 42 11.24 -9.94 -20.96
CA VAL A 42 10.19 -10.64 -20.21
C VAL A 42 10.81 -11.68 -19.27
N ASN A 43 11.63 -12.60 -19.78
CA ASN A 43 12.23 -13.67 -18.97
C ASN A 43 13.15 -13.14 -17.86
N ASN A 44 13.93 -12.09 -18.15
CA ASN A 44 14.77 -11.43 -17.13
C ASN A 44 13.91 -10.80 -16.03
N LEU A 45 12.78 -10.19 -16.39
CA LEU A 45 11.89 -9.58 -15.40
C LEU A 45 11.26 -10.66 -14.50
N PHE A 46 10.73 -11.75 -15.06
CA PHE A 46 10.20 -12.87 -14.25
C PHE A 46 11.24 -13.39 -13.26
N THR A 47 12.45 -13.68 -13.75
CA THR A 47 13.57 -14.13 -12.91
C THR A 47 13.86 -13.13 -11.80
N LYS A 48 14.00 -11.84 -12.13
CA LYS A 48 14.28 -10.79 -11.16
C LYS A 48 13.18 -10.67 -10.09
N LYS A 49 11.90 -10.73 -10.49
CA LYS A 49 10.77 -10.61 -9.55
C LYS A 49 10.65 -11.83 -8.65
N LEU A 50 10.87 -13.03 -9.18
CA LEU A 50 10.94 -14.26 -8.40
C LEU A 50 12.09 -14.24 -7.39
N GLU A 51 13.24 -13.69 -7.76
CA GLU A 51 14.38 -13.52 -6.85
C GLU A 51 14.07 -12.55 -5.69
N LEU A 52 13.39 -11.44 -5.97
CA LEU A 52 12.90 -10.55 -4.91
C LEU A 52 11.91 -11.24 -3.99
N TYR A 53 10.97 -12.01 -4.55
CA TYR A 53 10.02 -12.80 -3.76
C TYR A 53 10.70 -13.89 -2.95
N ARG A 54 11.72 -14.57 -3.50
CA ARG A 54 12.53 -15.58 -2.80
C ARG A 54 13.12 -15.02 -1.50
N GLY A 55 13.51 -13.75 -1.49
CA GLY A 55 13.96 -13.06 -0.28
C GLY A 55 12.93 -13.05 0.85
N THR A 56 11.64 -13.05 0.52
CA THR A 56 10.54 -13.03 1.51
C THR A 56 10.24 -14.39 2.14
N LEU A 57 10.74 -15.48 1.54
CA LEU A 57 10.48 -16.83 2.04
C LEU A 57 11.17 -17.06 3.40
N PRO A 58 10.60 -17.93 4.25
CA PRO A 58 11.28 -18.46 5.43
C PRO A 58 12.71 -18.89 5.13
N ASP A 59 13.64 -18.70 6.08
CA ASP A 59 15.07 -18.92 5.86
C ASP A 59 15.40 -20.33 5.35
N ASP A 60 14.67 -21.36 5.79
CA ASP A 60 14.86 -22.75 5.38
C ASP A 60 14.41 -23.01 3.93
N LEU A 61 13.33 -22.35 3.50
CA LEU A 61 12.87 -22.37 2.11
C LEU A 61 13.80 -21.53 1.24
N ARG A 62 14.19 -20.34 1.69
CA ARG A 62 15.10 -19.44 0.96
C ARG A 62 16.44 -20.11 0.65
N LYS A 63 17.02 -20.86 1.60
CA LYS A 63 18.27 -21.61 1.41
C LYS A 63 18.14 -22.77 0.40
N ARG A 64 16.94 -23.31 0.23
CA ARG A 64 16.64 -24.44 -0.67
C ARG A 64 15.85 -24.03 -1.91
N ALA A 65 15.61 -22.74 -2.11
CA ALA A 65 14.71 -22.22 -3.12
C ALA A 65 15.33 -22.32 -4.52
N THR A 66 15.21 -23.52 -5.11
CA THR A 66 15.25 -23.75 -6.54
C THR A 66 13.98 -23.18 -7.19
N ALA A 67 13.98 -23.02 -8.51
CA ALA A 67 12.76 -22.62 -9.24
C ALA A 67 11.60 -23.60 -8.99
N GLU A 68 11.91 -24.90 -8.89
CA GLU A 68 10.97 -25.96 -8.55
C GLU A 68 10.40 -25.79 -7.14
N ALA A 69 11.24 -25.58 -6.12
CA ALA A 69 10.77 -25.38 -4.74
C ALA A 69 9.92 -24.11 -4.59
N ILE A 70 10.24 -23.04 -5.34
CA ILE A 70 9.39 -21.85 -5.41
C ILE A 70 8.06 -22.18 -6.10
N GLY A 71 8.10 -22.97 -7.18
CA GLY A 71 6.92 -23.48 -7.87
C GLY A 71 5.99 -24.26 -6.95
N GLU A 72 6.53 -25.22 -6.19
CA GLU A 72 5.78 -26.00 -5.19
C GLU A 72 5.17 -25.12 -4.11
N HIS A 73 5.94 -24.16 -3.58
CA HIS A 73 5.45 -23.23 -2.56
C HIS A 73 4.32 -22.33 -3.08
N LEU A 74 4.43 -21.84 -4.31
CA LEU A 74 3.45 -20.95 -4.92
C LEU A 74 2.21 -21.69 -5.43
N SER A 75 2.32 -22.97 -5.82
CA SER A 75 1.29 -23.73 -6.50
C SER A 75 -0.09 -23.70 -5.80
N PRO A 76 -0.21 -23.88 -4.47
CA PRO A 76 -1.52 -23.79 -3.80
C PRO A 76 -2.18 -22.42 -3.95
N THR A 77 -1.39 -21.35 -3.85
CA THR A 77 -1.90 -19.98 -4.01
C THR A 77 -2.28 -19.70 -5.46
N LEU A 78 -1.45 -20.10 -6.43
CA LEU A 78 -1.76 -19.94 -7.85
C LEU A 78 -3.04 -20.70 -8.19
N ARG A 79 -3.13 -22.00 -7.84
CA ARG A 79 -4.34 -22.80 -8.05
C ARG A 79 -5.59 -22.16 -7.42
N PHE A 80 -5.49 -21.64 -6.20
CA PHE A 80 -6.60 -20.93 -5.57
C PHE A 80 -7.10 -19.76 -6.45
N LEU A 81 -6.20 -18.97 -7.04
CA LEU A 81 -6.55 -17.78 -7.83
C LEU A 81 -7.29 -18.09 -9.13
N HIS A 82 -7.04 -19.23 -9.77
CA HIS A 82 -7.59 -19.53 -11.09
C HIS A 82 -8.41 -20.81 -11.15
N THR A 83 -8.64 -21.50 -10.03
CA THR A 83 -9.49 -22.70 -9.97
C THR A 83 -10.41 -22.65 -8.76
N ASP A 84 -9.85 -22.52 -7.56
CA ASP A 84 -10.65 -22.80 -6.35
C ASP A 84 -11.47 -21.60 -5.88
N ILE A 85 -11.04 -20.37 -6.19
CA ILE A 85 -11.74 -19.16 -5.74
C ILE A 85 -13.20 -19.13 -6.19
N TRP A 86 -13.47 -19.50 -7.44
CA TRP A 86 -14.82 -19.45 -7.99
C TRP A 86 -15.72 -20.51 -7.35
N GLN A 87 -15.18 -21.72 -7.17
CA GLN A 87 -15.86 -22.79 -6.47
C GLN A 87 -16.17 -22.37 -5.02
N PHE A 88 -15.18 -21.84 -4.31
CA PHE A 88 -15.33 -21.37 -2.93
C PHE A 88 -16.37 -20.25 -2.78
N VAL A 89 -16.39 -19.27 -3.69
CA VAL A 89 -17.38 -18.18 -3.69
C VAL A 89 -18.80 -18.74 -3.85
N ASN A 90 -18.99 -19.69 -4.77
CA ASN A 90 -20.29 -20.31 -5.01
C ASN A 90 -20.74 -21.25 -3.88
N GLU A 91 -19.84 -22.08 -3.35
CA GLU A 91 -20.14 -23.05 -2.29
C GLU A 91 -20.53 -22.39 -0.97
N HIS A 92 -20.05 -21.17 -0.74
CA HIS A 92 -20.30 -20.44 0.49
C HIS A 92 -21.25 -19.26 0.32
N ASP A 93 -21.84 -19.01 -0.86
CA ASP A 93 -22.71 -17.85 -1.08
C ASP A 93 -22.03 -16.52 -0.69
N LEU A 94 -20.72 -16.38 -0.98
CA LEU A 94 -20.02 -15.13 -0.72
C LEU A 94 -20.55 -14.04 -1.66
N VAL A 95 -21.17 -13.02 -1.07
CA VAL A 95 -21.59 -11.82 -1.80
C VAL A 95 -20.37 -10.96 -1.99
N VAL A 96 -19.61 -11.31 -3.02
CA VAL A 96 -18.62 -10.40 -3.57
C VAL A 96 -19.41 -9.52 -4.54
N PRO A 97 -19.63 -8.23 -4.25
CA PRO A 97 -20.43 -7.36 -5.12
C PRO A 97 -19.84 -7.25 -6.52
N GLU A 98 -18.53 -7.45 -6.63
CA GLU A 98 -17.86 -7.72 -7.88
C GLU A 98 -18.54 -8.94 -8.50
N PHE A 99 -18.56 -10.12 -7.86
CA PHE A 99 -19.18 -11.39 -8.31
C PHE A 99 -20.72 -11.37 -8.54
N GLY A 100 -21.51 -10.57 -7.83
CA GLY A 100 -22.97 -10.76 -7.74
C GLY A 100 -23.87 -10.07 -8.78
N HIS A 101 -23.50 -8.92 -9.34
CA HIS A 101 -24.38 -8.16 -10.28
C HIS A 101 -23.86 -8.08 -11.72
N LEU A 102 -22.73 -8.72 -11.96
CA LEU A 102 -21.77 -8.33 -12.97
C LEU A 102 -21.46 -9.49 -13.94
N PHE A 103 -21.87 -10.70 -13.56
CA PHE A 103 -21.06 -11.87 -13.85
C PHE A 103 -21.78 -13.14 -14.23
N GLU A 104 -23.10 -13.11 -14.44
CA GLU A 104 -23.71 -14.24 -15.15
C GLU A 104 -23.03 -14.47 -16.51
N ASN A 105 -22.46 -13.43 -17.15
CA ASN A 105 -21.82 -13.57 -18.46
C ASN A 105 -20.29 -13.31 -18.47
N GLU A 106 -19.77 -12.22 -17.88
CA GLU A 106 -18.36 -11.81 -18.11
C GLU A 106 -17.31 -12.53 -17.23
N ALA A 107 -17.60 -12.87 -15.97
CA ALA A 107 -16.70 -13.70 -15.13
C ALA A 107 -16.83 -15.13 -15.55
N ASN A 108 -18.06 -15.59 -15.78
CA ASN A 108 -18.29 -16.90 -16.36
C ASN A 108 -17.53 -17.03 -17.68
N MET A 109 -17.41 -15.96 -18.48
CA MET A 109 -16.51 -15.93 -19.61
C MET A 109 -15.03 -15.97 -19.18
N LEU A 110 -14.51 -15.08 -18.33
CA LEU A 110 -13.07 -15.09 -17.99
C LEU A 110 -12.64 -16.32 -17.18
N PHE A 111 -13.25 -16.55 -16.02
CA PHE A 111 -12.96 -17.72 -15.19
C PHE A 111 -13.39 -19.01 -15.88
N GLY A 112 -14.47 -19.01 -16.65
CA GLY A 112 -14.81 -20.16 -17.48
C GLY A 112 -13.77 -20.40 -18.57
N ASN A 113 -13.26 -19.36 -19.23
CA ASN A 113 -12.20 -19.46 -20.24
C ASN A 113 -10.88 -19.93 -19.62
N ILE A 114 -10.50 -19.40 -18.46
CA ILE A 114 -9.29 -19.81 -17.74
C ILE A 114 -9.43 -21.26 -17.25
N THR A 115 -10.58 -21.61 -16.67
CA THR A 115 -10.89 -22.99 -16.27
C THR A 115 -10.91 -23.92 -17.47
N TYR A 116 -11.44 -23.46 -18.61
CA TYR A 116 -11.50 -24.19 -19.85
C TYR A 116 -10.11 -24.45 -20.43
N ILE A 117 -9.26 -23.41 -20.53
CA ILE A 117 -7.84 -23.53 -20.90
C ILE A 117 -7.17 -24.59 -20.03
N ARG A 118 -7.35 -24.51 -18.71
CA ARG A 118 -6.71 -25.45 -17.77
C ARG A 118 -7.20 -26.88 -17.94
N ARG A 119 -8.52 -27.10 -18.03
CA ARG A 119 -9.11 -28.44 -18.21
C ARG A 119 -8.73 -29.08 -19.54
N HIS A 120 -8.36 -28.27 -20.53
CA HIS A 120 -7.98 -28.71 -21.86
C HIS A 120 -6.53 -28.34 -22.18
N SER A 121 -5.65 -28.28 -21.18
CA SER A 121 -4.25 -27.86 -21.38
C SER A 121 -3.49 -28.78 -22.35
N GLY A 122 -3.90 -30.05 -22.50
CA GLY A 122 -3.36 -30.96 -23.51
C GLY A 122 -3.88 -30.73 -24.94
N ALA A 123 -4.91 -29.89 -25.12
CA ALA A 123 -5.52 -29.58 -26.41
C ALA A 123 -5.11 -28.21 -26.97
N PHE A 124 -4.37 -27.41 -26.19
CA PHE A 124 -3.89 -26.08 -26.58
C PHE A 124 -2.39 -25.99 -26.33
N THR A 125 -1.68 -25.39 -27.27
CA THR A 125 -0.36 -24.82 -26.97
C THR A 125 -0.53 -23.66 -25.98
N PHE A 126 0.52 -23.36 -25.22
CA PHE A 126 0.46 -22.22 -24.30
C PHE A 126 0.27 -20.89 -25.04
N GLN A 127 0.85 -20.75 -26.24
CA GLN A 127 0.61 -19.62 -27.13
C GLN A 127 -0.88 -19.44 -27.47
N GLU A 128 -1.60 -20.50 -27.85
CA GLU A 128 -3.04 -20.44 -28.13
C GLU A 128 -3.84 -20.04 -26.88
N ALA A 129 -3.45 -20.56 -25.71
CA ALA A 129 -4.06 -20.16 -24.44
C ALA A 129 -3.87 -18.66 -24.16
N LEU A 130 -2.67 -18.11 -24.41
CA LEU A 130 -2.39 -16.68 -24.27
C LEU A 130 -3.19 -15.83 -25.27
N GLN A 131 -3.32 -16.26 -26.53
CA GLN A 131 -4.15 -15.58 -27.53
C GLN A 131 -5.61 -15.55 -27.11
N PHE A 132 -6.13 -16.67 -26.62
CA PHE A 132 -7.51 -16.76 -26.13
C PHE A 132 -7.74 -15.88 -24.89
N LEU A 133 -6.78 -15.85 -23.96
CA LEU A 133 -6.81 -14.97 -22.80
C LEU A 133 -6.79 -13.49 -23.23
N LEU A 134 -5.92 -13.10 -24.15
CA LEU A 134 -5.85 -11.74 -24.67
C LEU A 134 -7.14 -11.34 -25.39
N ALA A 135 -7.73 -12.21 -26.21
CA ALA A 135 -9.01 -11.98 -26.86
C ALA A 135 -10.14 -11.77 -25.82
N THR A 136 -10.15 -12.60 -24.77
CA THR A 136 -11.10 -12.46 -23.64
C THR A 136 -10.92 -11.12 -22.92
N LEU A 137 -9.68 -10.70 -22.67
CA LEU A 137 -9.41 -9.42 -22.03
C LEU A 137 -9.77 -8.22 -22.92
N ARG A 138 -9.63 -8.35 -24.25
CA ARG A 138 -10.00 -7.32 -25.23
C ARG A 138 -11.51 -7.22 -25.46
N SER A 139 -12.27 -8.29 -25.24
CA SER A 139 -13.74 -8.27 -25.37
C SER A 139 -14.42 -7.53 -24.23
N PHE A 140 -13.71 -7.26 -23.13
CA PHE A 140 -14.17 -6.39 -22.07
C PHE A 140 -14.32 -4.96 -22.57
N ASP A 141 -15.58 -4.53 -22.70
CA ASP A 141 -15.91 -3.18 -23.12
C ASP A 141 -15.43 -2.17 -22.06
N PRO A 142 -14.39 -1.38 -22.34
CA PRO A 142 -13.85 -0.44 -21.36
C PRO A 142 -14.81 0.73 -21.09
N THR A 143 -15.88 0.88 -21.89
CA THR A 143 -16.94 1.91 -21.73
C THR A 143 -18.08 1.46 -20.81
N ARG A 144 -18.28 0.15 -20.61
CA ARG A 144 -19.15 -0.43 -19.56
C ARG A 144 -18.49 -0.36 -18.17
N LEU A 145 -18.04 0.85 -17.85
CA LEU A 145 -17.13 1.27 -16.78
C LEU A 145 -17.55 0.87 -15.36
N THR A 146 -18.80 0.52 -15.09
CA THR A 146 -19.24 0.28 -13.71
C THR A 146 -18.88 -1.10 -13.20
N SER A 147 -18.64 -2.03 -14.11
CA SER A 147 -18.67 -3.45 -13.82
C SER A 147 -17.24 -4.02 -13.86
N ILE A 148 -16.55 -3.89 -14.99
CA ILE A 148 -15.17 -4.38 -15.17
C ILE A 148 -14.17 -3.66 -14.25
N LEU A 149 -14.40 -2.38 -13.91
CA LEU A 149 -13.48 -1.61 -13.06
C LEU A 149 -13.46 -2.04 -11.59
N THR A 150 -14.38 -2.91 -11.17
CA THR A 150 -14.44 -3.39 -9.78
C THR A 150 -13.80 -4.78 -9.68
N ALA A 151 -13.98 -5.62 -10.69
CA ALA A 151 -13.40 -6.96 -10.75
C ALA A 151 -11.95 -7.05 -11.29
N TYR A 152 -11.45 -6.00 -11.97
CA TYR A 152 -10.17 -6.10 -12.68
C TYR A 152 -8.96 -6.52 -11.82
N PRO A 153 -8.82 -6.19 -10.50
CA PRO A 153 -7.66 -6.64 -9.74
C PRO A 153 -7.61 -8.17 -9.66
N ILE A 154 -8.79 -8.80 -9.57
CA ILE A 154 -8.94 -10.26 -9.59
C ILE A 154 -8.54 -10.78 -10.98
N CYS A 155 -9.13 -10.23 -12.05
CA CYS A 155 -8.82 -10.63 -13.42
C CYS A 155 -7.31 -10.56 -13.74
N ARG A 156 -6.67 -9.45 -13.34
CA ARG A 156 -5.23 -9.22 -13.50
C ARG A 156 -4.41 -10.30 -12.80
N ARG A 157 -4.71 -10.56 -11.53
CA ARG A 157 -3.96 -11.54 -10.71
C ARG A 157 -4.21 -12.97 -11.19
N THR A 158 -5.44 -13.32 -11.56
CA THR A 158 -5.76 -14.64 -12.11
C THR A 158 -5.06 -14.88 -13.45
N ALA A 159 -5.07 -13.90 -14.36
CA ALA A 159 -4.35 -13.99 -15.64
C ALA A 159 -2.84 -14.16 -15.43
N MET A 160 -2.23 -13.32 -14.59
CA MET A 160 -0.80 -13.41 -14.32
C MET A 160 -0.42 -14.65 -13.53
N ALA A 161 -1.31 -15.19 -12.68
CA ALA A 161 -1.08 -16.43 -11.95
C ALA A 161 -0.94 -17.63 -12.91
N LEU A 162 -1.80 -17.70 -13.93
CA LEU A 162 -1.71 -18.73 -14.98
C LEU A 162 -0.39 -18.63 -15.77
N ILE A 163 0.04 -17.39 -16.10
CA ILE A 163 1.31 -17.16 -16.80
C ILE A 163 2.51 -17.55 -15.92
N LEU A 164 2.47 -17.19 -14.64
CA LEU A 164 3.53 -17.52 -13.69
C LEU A 164 3.62 -19.03 -13.42
N GLU A 165 2.48 -19.72 -13.29
CA GLU A 165 2.45 -21.19 -13.14
C GLU A 165 3.12 -21.88 -14.33
N HIS A 166 2.85 -21.40 -15.56
CA HIS A 166 3.50 -21.91 -16.76
C HIS A 166 5.03 -21.69 -16.73
N TYR A 167 5.49 -20.49 -16.37
CA TYR A 167 6.91 -20.16 -16.28
C TYR A 167 7.65 -21.05 -15.27
N LEU A 168 7.04 -21.28 -14.11
CA LEU A 168 7.63 -22.12 -13.05
C LEU A 168 7.70 -23.60 -13.45
N THR A 169 6.77 -24.05 -14.28
CA THR A 169 6.67 -25.47 -14.69
C THR A 169 7.53 -25.77 -15.93
N ASN A 170 7.54 -24.88 -16.92
CA ASN A 170 8.13 -25.14 -18.24
C ASN A 170 9.40 -24.32 -18.49
N GLY A 171 9.71 -23.34 -17.63
CA GLY A 171 10.86 -22.46 -17.77
C GLY A 171 10.58 -21.20 -18.62
N PRO A 172 11.63 -20.63 -19.23
CA PRO A 172 11.54 -19.38 -19.99
C PRO A 172 10.58 -19.44 -21.18
N PHE A 173 9.91 -18.32 -21.46
CA PHE A 173 8.99 -18.17 -22.59
C PHE A 173 9.71 -18.08 -23.93
N GLN A 174 9.06 -18.58 -24.98
CA GLN A 174 9.45 -18.41 -26.38
C GLN A 174 9.09 -17.01 -26.91
N ASP A 175 9.62 -16.66 -28.09
CA ASP A 175 9.44 -15.31 -28.67
C ASP A 175 7.96 -14.93 -28.86
N ALA A 176 7.15 -15.84 -29.41
CA ALA A 176 5.72 -15.61 -29.62
C ALA A 176 4.95 -15.46 -28.29
N GLU A 177 5.29 -16.27 -27.29
CA GLU A 177 4.68 -16.21 -25.95
C GLU A 177 5.04 -14.91 -25.24
N ALA A 178 6.31 -14.51 -25.27
CA ALA A 178 6.78 -13.27 -24.66
C ALA A 178 6.09 -12.04 -25.24
N SER A 179 5.90 -11.99 -26.57
CA SER A 179 5.16 -10.90 -27.21
C SER A 179 3.70 -10.85 -26.75
N LEU A 180 3.02 -11.98 -26.63
CA LEU A 180 1.64 -12.03 -26.12
C LEU A 180 1.56 -11.63 -24.64
N ILE A 181 2.54 -12.01 -23.83
CA ILE A 181 2.62 -11.63 -22.42
C ILE A 181 2.80 -10.12 -22.27
N VAL A 182 3.58 -9.47 -23.14
CA VAL A 182 3.68 -8.00 -23.20
C VAL A 182 2.33 -7.38 -23.51
N ASP A 183 1.64 -7.85 -24.55
CA ASP A 183 0.32 -7.35 -24.94
C ASP A 183 -0.71 -7.49 -23.81
N ILE A 184 -0.76 -8.66 -23.16
CA ILE A 184 -1.64 -8.93 -22.01
C ILE A 184 -1.32 -7.97 -20.86
N SER A 185 -0.03 -7.83 -20.52
CA SER A 185 0.42 -6.99 -19.40
C SER A 185 0.11 -5.51 -19.65
N GLN A 186 0.38 -5.01 -20.85
CA GLN A 186 0.03 -3.65 -21.26
C GLN A 186 -1.49 -3.41 -21.18
N HIS A 187 -2.30 -4.36 -21.65
CA HIS A 187 -3.76 -4.23 -21.60
C HIS A 187 -4.29 -4.21 -20.16
N LEU A 188 -3.82 -5.14 -19.31
CA LEU A 188 -4.16 -5.16 -17.88
C LEU A 188 -3.73 -3.88 -17.16
N PHE A 189 -2.56 -3.34 -17.49
CA PHE A 189 -2.09 -2.07 -16.94
C PHE A 189 -2.93 -0.88 -17.42
N LYS A 190 -3.32 -0.81 -18.70
CA LYS A 190 -4.24 0.21 -19.22
C LYS A 190 -5.59 0.17 -18.50
N LEU A 191 -6.14 -1.02 -18.26
CA LEU A 191 -7.37 -1.20 -17.49
C LEU A 191 -7.21 -0.69 -16.06
N HIS A 192 -6.12 -1.06 -15.38
CA HIS A 192 -5.80 -0.57 -14.04
C HIS A 192 -5.69 0.96 -13.97
N HIS A 193 -4.92 1.56 -14.86
CA HIS A 193 -4.71 3.00 -14.92
C HIS A 193 -6.03 3.75 -15.16
N ARG A 194 -6.85 3.27 -16.11
CA ARG A 194 -8.19 3.83 -16.37
C ARG A 194 -9.10 3.69 -15.15
N ALA A 195 -9.09 2.54 -14.49
CA ALA A 195 -9.84 2.33 -13.25
C ALA A 195 -9.44 3.36 -12.19
N ALA A 196 -8.14 3.45 -11.88
CA ALA A 196 -7.61 4.37 -10.89
C ALA A 196 -8.01 5.83 -11.16
N GLN A 197 -7.92 6.28 -12.42
CA GLN A 197 -8.33 7.63 -12.82
C GLN A 197 -9.84 7.89 -12.62
N THR A 198 -10.69 6.89 -12.84
CA THR A 198 -12.15 7.05 -12.72
C THR A 198 -12.66 7.07 -11.28
N LYS A 199 -12.00 6.37 -10.36
CA LYS A 199 -12.45 6.24 -8.96
C LYS A 199 -12.28 7.53 -8.13
N ARG A 200 -11.33 8.40 -8.50
CA ARG A 200 -11.13 9.77 -7.96
C ARG A 200 -10.92 9.91 -6.44
N ILE A 201 -11.06 8.85 -5.65
CA ILE A 201 -10.84 8.82 -4.21
C ILE A 201 -10.01 7.56 -3.92
N ILE A 202 -8.98 7.72 -3.11
CA ILE A 202 -8.20 6.62 -2.55
C ILE A 202 -8.76 6.29 -1.16
N GLU A 203 -9.17 5.04 -0.97
CA GLU A 203 -9.42 4.48 0.36
C GLU A 203 -8.20 3.65 0.76
N PHE A 204 -7.51 4.08 1.81
CA PHE A 204 -6.44 3.31 2.41
C PHE A 204 -6.98 2.49 3.58
N PHE A 205 -7.07 1.17 3.41
CA PHE A 205 -7.31 0.30 4.55
C PHE A 205 -6.06 0.21 5.42
N HIS A 206 -6.10 0.97 6.50
CA HIS A 206 -5.01 1.06 7.44
C HIS A 206 -5.08 -0.10 8.44
N VAL A 207 -4.39 -1.19 8.13
CA VAL A 207 -4.11 -2.22 9.13
C VAL A 207 -3.22 -1.59 10.21
N SER A 208 -3.75 -1.49 11.44
CA SER A 208 -3.02 -0.81 12.51
C SER A 208 -1.65 -1.46 12.76
N LYS A 209 -0.63 -0.60 12.86
CA LYS A 209 0.81 -0.96 12.93
C LYS A 209 1.43 -1.51 11.66
N SER A 210 0.78 -1.34 10.52
CA SER A 210 1.34 -1.58 9.19
C SER A 210 1.71 -0.27 8.47
N GLY A 211 2.30 0.68 9.20
CA GLY A 211 2.90 1.90 8.61
C GLY A 211 1.91 2.97 8.13
N GLY A 212 0.66 2.99 8.60
CA GLY A 212 -0.33 3.94 8.09
C GLY A 212 -0.05 5.41 8.38
N THR A 213 0.64 5.75 9.49
CA THR A 213 1.10 7.13 9.70
C THR A 213 2.05 7.57 8.58
N SER A 214 2.97 6.69 8.18
CA SER A 214 3.91 6.97 7.08
C SER A 214 3.18 7.08 5.74
N PHE A 215 2.25 6.16 5.45
CA PHE A 215 1.47 6.20 4.22
C PHE A 215 0.57 7.45 4.13
N CYS A 216 -0.03 7.89 5.23
CA CYS A 216 -0.78 9.13 5.31
C CYS A 216 0.11 10.35 4.98
N GLN A 217 1.35 10.41 5.52
CA GLN A 217 2.29 11.46 5.12
C GLN A 217 2.70 11.38 3.65
N LEU A 218 2.87 10.17 3.10
CA LEU A 218 3.12 9.99 1.67
C LEU A 218 1.97 10.50 0.81
N GLY A 219 0.71 10.30 1.23
CA GLY A 219 -0.44 10.91 0.58
C GLY A 219 -0.31 12.43 0.53
N ARG A 220 0.09 13.08 1.62
CA ARG A 220 0.36 14.53 1.65
C ARG A 220 1.45 14.93 0.66
N MET A 221 2.57 14.21 0.65
CA MET A 221 3.71 14.49 -0.23
C MET A 221 3.35 14.31 -1.72
N ASN A 222 2.46 13.37 -2.02
CA ASN A 222 1.92 13.13 -3.37
C ASN A 222 0.72 14.03 -3.72
N GLY A 223 0.41 15.08 -2.95
CA GLY A 223 -0.62 16.06 -3.31
C GLY A 223 -2.06 15.63 -3.03
N CYS A 224 -2.26 14.60 -2.21
CA CYS A 224 -3.57 14.17 -1.77
C CYS A 224 -4.23 15.16 -0.80
N LYS A 225 -5.56 15.05 -0.69
CA LYS A 225 -6.42 15.89 0.14
C LYS A 225 -7.31 15.03 1.03
N THR A 226 -7.27 15.33 2.31
CA THR A 226 -8.03 14.65 3.37
C THR A 226 -8.39 15.65 4.46
N GLN A 227 -9.12 15.23 5.50
CA GLN A 227 -9.50 16.09 6.63
C GLN A 227 -8.28 16.54 7.44
N SER A 228 -7.36 15.62 7.75
CA SER A 228 -6.11 15.95 8.45
C SER A 228 -5.02 14.92 8.14
N PHE A 229 -3.82 15.41 7.84
CA PHE A 229 -2.60 14.59 7.79
C PHE A 229 -1.88 14.54 9.15
N GLY A 230 -2.51 14.98 10.24
CA GLY A 230 -1.91 14.95 11.57
C GLY A 230 -1.67 13.52 12.06
N ARG A 231 -0.59 13.32 12.82
CA ARG A 231 -0.17 11.99 13.32
C ARG A 231 -1.21 11.31 14.21
N GLN A 232 -2.05 12.10 14.89
CA GLN A 232 -3.12 11.58 15.73
C GLN A 232 -4.36 11.20 14.92
N GLN A 233 -4.60 11.85 13.79
CA GLN A 233 -5.75 11.54 12.93
C GLN A 233 -5.45 10.49 11.88
N ASN A 234 -4.18 10.27 11.49
CA ASN A 234 -3.79 9.26 10.48
C ASN A 234 -4.65 9.28 9.21
N CYS A 235 -5.07 10.46 8.72
CA CYS A 235 -5.94 10.61 7.55
C CYS A 235 -7.36 10.04 7.69
N LEU A 236 -7.82 9.81 8.93
CA LEU A 236 -9.20 9.42 9.22
C LEU A 236 -10.15 10.59 8.95
N ILE A 237 -11.35 10.27 8.45
CA ILE A 237 -12.47 11.20 8.42
C ILE A 237 -13.26 11.01 9.72
N THR A 238 -13.34 12.04 10.55
CA THR A 238 -13.96 11.95 11.89
C THR A 238 -15.39 11.43 11.84
N TYR A 239 -16.14 11.82 10.79
CA TYR A 239 -17.52 11.39 10.59
C TYR A 239 -17.67 9.87 10.41
N PHE A 240 -16.72 9.20 9.74
CA PHE A 240 -16.80 7.78 9.44
C PHE A 240 -16.58 6.89 10.68
N ARG A 241 -15.94 7.42 11.73
CA ARG A 241 -15.65 6.70 12.98
C ARG A 241 -14.85 5.39 12.76
N ASP A 242 -13.95 5.41 11.77
CA ASP A 242 -13.07 4.29 11.42
C ASP A 242 -11.82 4.22 12.31
N SER A 243 -11.84 4.88 13.46
CA SER A 243 -10.77 4.78 14.44
C SER A 243 -10.66 3.36 14.98
N PRO A 244 -9.46 2.88 15.26
CA PRO A 244 -9.25 1.52 15.77
C PRO A 244 -9.98 1.24 17.10
N ARG A 245 -10.26 -0.04 17.35
CA ARG A 245 -10.93 -0.53 18.58
C ARG A 245 -10.21 -1.76 19.13
N TRP A 246 -9.05 -1.54 19.73
CA TRP A 246 -8.09 -2.61 20.05
C TRP A 246 -8.45 -3.43 21.29
N THR A 247 -8.97 -2.78 22.33
CA THR A 247 -9.12 -3.39 23.65
C THR A 247 -10.55 -3.37 24.16
N LYS A 248 -10.89 -4.33 25.01
CA LYS A 248 -12.21 -4.47 25.63
C LYS A 248 -12.31 -3.53 26.84
N ALA A 249 -13.35 -2.70 26.85
CA ALA A 249 -13.64 -1.78 27.95
C ALA A 249 -13.91 -2.55 29.26
N GLY A 250 -13.50 -1.98 30.39
CA GLY A 250 -13.77 -2.52 31.73
C GLY A 250 -12.98 -3.77 32.13
N VAL A 251 -12.05 -4.27 31.30
CA VAL A 251 -11.30 -5.50 31.61
C VAL A 251 -10.34 -5.34 32.78
N LEU A 252 -9.84 -4.13 33.04
CA LEU A 252 -8.91 -3.87 34.15
C LEU A 252 -9.63 -3.63 35.50
N GLY A 253 -10.89 -4.05 35.62
CA GLY A 253 -11.64 -4.09 36.87
C GLY A 253 -11.74 -2.72 37.55
N GLU A 254 -11.27 -2.65 38.80
CA GLU A 254 -11.31 -1.44 39.63
C GLU A 254 -10.59 -0.25 38.97
N LEU A 255 -9.52 -0.50 38.21
CA LEU A 255 -8.77 0.56 37.55
C LEU A 255 -9.60 1.25 36.47
N SER A 256 -10.31 0.46 35.65
CA SER A 256 -11.28 0.96 34.68
C SER A 256 -12.46 1.66 35.35
N ALA A 257 -12.95 1.14 36.48
CA ALA A 257 -14.06 1.76 37.22
C ALA A 257 -13.70 3.15 37.77
N LYS A 258 -12.45 3.33 38.25
CA LYS A 258 -11.99 4.59 38.86
C LYS A 258 -11.63 5.67 37.86
N HIS A 259 -11.00 5.29 36.74
CA HIS A 259 -10.39 6.25 35.81
C HIS A 259 -11.04 6.26 34.41
N GLY A 260 -12.01 5.37 34.17
CA GLY A 260 -12.51 5.10 32.82
C GLY A 260 -11.54 4.26 32.01
N ASP A 261 -11.81 4.12 30.70
CA ASP A 261 -10.94 3.38 29.78
C ASP A 261 -10.28 4.30 28.74
N PRO A 262 -9.08 3.97 28.24
CA PRO A 262 -8.43 4.75 27.20
C PRO A 262 -9.23 4.75 25.90
N TRP A 263 -8.95 5.71 25.01
CA TRP A 263 -9.71 5.91 23.77
C TRP A 263 -9.80 4.67 22.86
N CYS A 264 -8.81 3.77 22.94
CA CYS A 264 -8.72 2.53 22.16
C CYS A 264 -9.53 1.36 22.76
N ALA A 265 -10.09 1.51 23.96
CA ALA A 265 -10.89 0.51 24.66
C ALA A 265 -12.36 0.52 24.21
N ARG A 266 -12.58 0.13 22.95
CA ARG A 266 -13.89 0.17 22.29
C ARG A 266 -14.25 -1.13 21.59
N TYR A 267 -13.48 -2.19 21.81
CA TYR A 267 -13.81 -3.53 21.31
C TYR A 267 -15.17 -4.00 21.85
N GLY A 268 -15.93 -4.74 21.04
CA GLY A 268 -17.27 -5.21 21.38
C GLY A 268 -18.38 -4.15 21.25
N ARG A 269 -18.03 -2.86 21.10
CA ARG A 269 -19.03 -1.84 20.79
C ARG A 269 -19.47 -1.99 19.34
N GLN A 270 -20.78 -2.02 19.11
CA GLN A 270 -21.33 -2.07 17.75
C GLN A 270 -20.81 -0.89 16.92
N TYR A 271 -20.50 -1.15 15.66
CA TYR A 271 -20.19 -0.12 14.68
C TYR A 271 -21.50 0.36 14.06
N GLY A 272 -21.75 1.67 14.13
CA GLY A 272 -22.93 2.26 13.50
C GLY A 272 -22.71 2.34 12.00
N MET A 273 -23.37 1.45 11.26
CA MET A 273 -23.32 1.29 9.79
C MET A 273 -23.92 2.45 8.97
N ARG A 274 -23.94 3.66 9.52
CA ARG A 274 -24.51 4.84 8.84
C ARG A 274 -23.72 5.26 7.59
N TRP A 275 -22.46 4.83 7.46
CA TRP A 275 -21.55 5.24 6.40
C TRP A 275 -21.21 4.12 5.44
N HIS A 276 -22.17 3.76 4.59
CA HIS A 276 -21.91 2.90 3.44
C HIS A 276 -21.10 3.62 2.35
N CYS A 277 -20.52 2.86 1.40
CA CYS A 277 -19.63 3.39 0.35
C CYS A 277 -20.18 4.61 -0.40
N ARG A 278 -21.46 4.58 -0.81
CA ARG A 278 -22.10 5.71 -1.49
C ARG A 278 -22.15 6.99 -0.62
N ALA A 279 -22.46 6.87 0.68
CA ALA A 279 -22.48 8.00 1.61
C ALA A 279 -21.07 8.58 1.83
N ARG A 280 -20.07 7.70 1.97
CA ARG A 280 -18.66 8.08 2.04
C ARG A 280 -18.24 8.86 0.79
N ARG A 281 -18.58 8.35 -0.40
CA ARG A 281 -18.26 9.00 -1.68
C ARG A 281 -18.88 10.39 -1.79
N ALA A 282 -20.15 10.52 -1.41
CA ALA A 282 -20.87 11.79 -1.43
C ALA A 282 -20.19 12.81 -0.50
N LEU A 283 -19.81 12.41 0.72
CA LEU A 283 -19.11 13.28 1.65
C LEU A 283 -17.73 13.69 1.13
N MET A 284 -16.93 12.73 0.68
CA MET A 284 -15.58 12.97 0.15
C MET A 284 -15.62 13.92 -1.05
N THR A 285 -16.57 13.72 -1.97
CA THR A 285 -16.78 14.59 -3.13
C THR A 285 -17.17 16.00 -2.71
N ARG A 286 -18.14 16.13 -1.78
CA ARG A 286 -18.60 17.43 -1.26
C ARG A 286 -17.47 18.22 -0.61
N LEU A 287 -16.62 17.56 0.16
CA LEU A 287 -15.47 18.17 0.85
C LEU A 287 -14.22 18.30 -0.04
N ARG A 288 -14.30 17.84 -1.31
CA ARG A 288 -13.17 17.81 -2.26
C ARG A 288 -11.95 17.05 -1.71
N PHE A 289 -12.21 16.04 -0.89
CA PHE A 289 -11.20 15.08 -0.45
C PHE A 289 -11.09 13.96 -1.48
N ASN A 290 -9.88 13.45 -1.64
CA ASN A 290 -9.56 12.35 -2.56
C ASN A 290 -8.71 11.26 -1.90
N PHE A 291 -8.52 11.35 -0.57
CA PHE A 291 -7.76 10.38 0.19
C PHE A 291 -8.31 10.30 1.61
N TYR A 292 -8.49 9.09 2.12
CA TYR A 292 -8.72 8.86 3.55
C TYR A 292 -8.27 7.47 3.96
N SER A 293 -8.11 7.26 5.26
CA SER A 293 -7.86 5.95 5.84
C SER A 293 -9.11 5.38 6.53
N ASN A 294 -9.23 4.06 6.48
CA ASN A 294 -10.14 3.27 7.30
C ASN A 294 -9.28 2.35 8.17
N GLU A 295 -9.26 2.54 9.49
CA GLU A 295 -8.39 1.78 10.42
C GLU A 295 -9.16 0.74 11.25
N LEU A 296 -10.47 0.57 11.02
CA LEU A 296 -11.30 -0.33 11.82
C LEU A 296 -11.55 -1.67 11.12
N VAL A 297 -12.47 -1.69 10.16
CA VAL A 297 -12.91 -2.91 9.46
C VAL A 297 -13.34 -2.57 8.04
N MET A 298 -13.35 -3.57 7.15
CA MET A 298 -13.96 -3.47 5.83
C MET A 298 -15.48 -3.25 5.92
N HIS A 299 -16.06 -2.70 4.85
CA HIS A 299 -17.48 -2.36 4.81
C HIS A 299 -18.31 -3.64 4.71
N ASP A 300 -19.15 -3.92 5.69
CA ASP A 300 -20.13 -5.00 5.63
C ASP A 300 -21.41 -4.50 4.96
N HIS A 301 -21.92 -5.20 3.95
CA HIS A 301 -23.30 -5.01 3.51
C HIS A 301 -24.24 -5.77 4.45
N ASN A 302 -25.30 -5.13 4.96
CA ASN A 302 -26.33 -5.73 5.81
C ASN A 302 -25.84 -6.44 7.09
N ASN A 303 -24.73 -5.98 7.68
CA ASN A 303 -24.11 -6.60 8.86
C ASN A 303 -23.73 -8.09 8.65
N SER A 304 -23.56 -8.50 7.39
CA SER A 304 -23.13 -9.84 7.04
C SER A 304 -21.65 -9.82 6.67
N TRP A 305 -20.88 -10.71 7.27
CA TRP A 305 -19.47 -10.90 6.90
C TRP A 305 -19.31 -11.47 5.49
N MET A 306 -20.36 -12.11 4.96
CA MET A 306 -20.42 -12.64 3.60
C MET A 306 -20.53 -11.54 2.54
N GLY A 307 -21.04 -10.37 2.92
CA GLY A 307 -21.19 -9.21 2.04
C GLY A 307 -20.14 -8.14 2.31
N VAL A 308 -18.99 -8.52 2.86
CA VAL A 308 -17.91 -7.58 3.14
C VAL A 308 -17.10 -7.31 1.88
N HIS A 309 -16.87 -6.03 1.60
CA HIS A 309 -16.19 -5.60 0.39
C HIS A 309 -15.45 -4.26 0.60
N PRO A 310 -14.38 -4.00 -0.17
CA PRO A 310 -13.85 -2.65 -0.31
C PRO A 310 -14.84 -1.77 -1.08
N CYS A 311 -14.73 -0.45 -0.97
CA CYS A 311 -15.62 0.42 -1.74
C CYS A 311 -15.21 0.44 -3.21
N ARG A 312 -16.03 -0.18 -4.06
CA ARG A 312 -15.79 -0.31 -5.49
C ARG A 312 -15.59 1.02 -6.22
N GLU A 313 -16.17 2.10 -5.70
CA GLU A 313 -16.04 3.45 -6.23
C GLU A 313 -14.69 4.12 -5.89
N PHE A 314 -13.88 3.52 -5.02
CA PHE A 314 -12.59 4.04 -4.56
C PHE A 314 -11.43 3.19 -5.08
N LEU A 315 -10.27 3.81 -5.24
CA LEU A 315 -9.01 3.07 -5.43
C LEU A 315 -8.58 2.58 -4.05
N ASN A 316 -8.77 1.29 -3.78
CA ASN A 316 -8.51 0.69 -2.48
C ASN A 316 -7.06 0.24 -2.39
N VAL A 317 -6.43 0.61 -1.29
CA VAL A 317 -5.03 0.32 -1.00
C VAL A 317 -4.94 -0.30 0.36
N VAL A 318 -4.12 -1.33 0.51
CA VAL A 318 -3.79 -1.92 1.82
C VAL A 318 -2.29 -2.16 1.92
N ILE A 319 -1.77 -1.99 3.12
CA ILE A 319 -0.38 -2.31 3.45
C ILE A 319 -0.37 -3.46 4.45
N PHE A 320 0.30 -4.54 4.08
CA PHE A 320 0.57 -5.68 4.92
C PHE A 320 1.92 -5.51 5.64
N ARG A 321 2.02 -6.16 6.80
CA ARG A 321 3.24 -6.29 7.59
C ARG A 321 3.27 -7.69 8.15
N GLU A 322 4.47 -8.26 8.30
CA GLU A 322 4.68 -9.54 8.95
C GLU A 322 3.86 -9.63 10.26
N PRO A 323 2.96 -10.62 10.41
CA PRO A 323 1.96 -10.62 11.48
C PRO A 323 2.52 -10.58 12.89
N GLN A 324 3.58 -11.33 13.20
CA GLN A 324 4.15 -11.39 14.56
C GLN A 324 4.74 -10.02 14.94
N SER A 325 5.55 -9.43 14.06
CA SER A 325 6.12 -8.09 14.20
C SER A 325 5.04 -7.02 14.35
N ARG A 326 3.93 -7.16 13.60
CA ARG A 326 2.77 -6.27 13.71
C ARG A 326 2.10 -6.42 15.09
N VAL A 327 1.79 -7.65 15.53
CA VAL A 327 1.15 -7.92 16.84
C VAL A 327 2.01 -7.36 17.97
N ILE A 328 3.31 -7.65 17.99
CA ILE A 328 4.25 -7.17 19.02
C ILE A 328 4.26 -5.63 19.06
N SER A 329 4.40 -4.99 17.89
CA SER A 329 4.36 -3.53 17.77
C SER A 329 3.02 -2.94 18.25
N HIS A 330 1.94 -3.70 18.07
CA HIS A 330 0.61 -3.32 18.51
C HIS A 330 0.47 -3.43 20.04
N MET A 331 0.88 -4.55 20.63
CA MET A 331 0.87 -4.77 22.08
C MET A 331 1.72 -3.72 22.80
N GLN A 332 2.92 -3.41 22.29
CA GLN A 332 3.76 -2.33 22.83
C GLN A 332 3.05 -0.97 22.78
N ASN A 333 2.29 -0.71 21.73
CA ASN A 333 1.53 0.53 21.64
C ASN A 333 0.33 0.55 22.60
N ILE A 334 -0.35 -0.58 22.80
CA ILE A 334 -1.41 -0.68 23.82
C ILE A 334 -0.82 -0.37 25.19
N LEU A 335 0.29 -1.01 25.56
CA LEU A 335 0.98 -0.74 26.83
C LEU A 335 1.33 0.75 26.96
N LYS A 336 1.88 1.37 25.92
CA LYS A 336 2.16 2.80 25.92
C LYS A 336 0.91 3.64 26.20
N GLU A 337 -0.20 3.37 25.53
CA GLU A 337 -1.44 4.13 25.73
C GLU A 337 -2.02 3.93 27.13
N TYR A 338 -1.96 2.71 27.65
CA TYR A 338 -2.44 2.39 29.00
C TYR A 338 -1.54 2.97 30.10
N VAL A 339 -0.21 2.93 29.95
CA VAL A 339 0.74 3.58 30.88
C VAL A 339 0.53 5.08 30.89
N ASN A 340 0.34 5.71 29.72
CA ASN A 340 0.04 7.14 29.66
C ASN A 340 -1.29 7.50 30.34
N PHE A 341 -2.25 6.57 30.39
CA PHE A 341 -3.58 6.81 30.92
C PHE A 341 -3.71 6.50 32.42
N TYR A 342 -3.12 5.38 32.88
CA TYR A 342 -3.20 4.90 34.26
C TYR A 342 -1.91 5.09 35.09
N ASN A 343 -0.82 5.51 34.46
CA ASN A 343 0.51 5.59 35.09
C ASN A 343 0.96 4.23 35.68
N GLU A 344 1.66 4.22 36.82
CA GLU A 344 2.21 3.01 37.46
C GLU A 344 1.14 2.00 37.92
N SER A 345 -0.11 2.44 38.11
CA SER A 345 -1.20 1.57 38.57
C SER A 345 -1.58 0.48 37.56
N LEU A 346 -1.22 0.65 36.28
CA LEU A 346 -1.41 -0.37 35.25
C LEU A 346 -0.77 -1.70 35.65
N TRP A 347 0.47 -1.67 36.15
CA TRP A 347 1.26 -2.88 36.40
C TRP A 347 0.75 -3.70 37.59
N GLN A 348 -0.11 -3.12 38.44
CA GLN A 348 -0.80 -3.82 39.51
C GLN A 348 -2.03 -4.57 38.99
N ALA A 349 -2.66 -4.06 37.94
CA ALA A 349 -3.90 -4.61 37.36
C ALA A 349 -3.66 -5.48 36.12
N PHE A 350 -2.49 -5.37 35.49
CA PHE A 350 -2.18 -6.04 34.23
C PHE A 350 -0.74 -6.58 34.21
N ASP A 351 -0.60 -7.88 33.97
CA ASP A 351 0.67 -8.55 33.72
C ASP A 351 0.91 -8.65 32.19
N PRO A 352 1.84 -7.86 31.62
CA PRO A 352 2.15 -7.93 30.19
C PRO A 352 2.76 -9.26 29.75
N ASN A 353 3.17 -10.12 30.69
CA ASN A 353 3.71 -11.46 30.42
C ASN A 353 2.67 -12.57 30.55
N SER A 354 1.41 -12.25 30.85
CA SER A 354 0.31 -13.21 30.89
C SER A 354 -0.43 -13.27 29.55
N ALA A 355 -0.29 -14.39 28.83
CA ALA A 355 -1.02 -14.61 27.58
C ALA A 355 -2.54 -14.56 27.79
N VAL A 356 -3.02 -15.12 28.91
CA VAL A 356 -4.44 -15.12 29.28
C VAL A 356 -4.99 -13.71 29.44
N GLN A 357 -4.25 -12.81 30.09
CA GLN A 357 -4.71 -11.42 30.23
C GLN A 357 -4.74 -10.69 28.87
N TRP A 358 -3.78 -10.94 27.98
CA TRP A 358 -3.82 -10.41 26.61
C TRP A 358 -5.00 -10.91 25.80
N GLN A 359 -5.34 -12.20 25.91
CA GLN A 359 -6.49 -12.80 25.23
C GLN A 359 -7.82 -12.14 25.66
N VAL A 360 -7.94 -11.74 26.92
CA VAL A 360 -9.14 -11.06 27.43
C VAL A 360 -9.14 -9.56 27.08
N LEU A 361 -8.00 -8.89 27.23
CA LEU A 361 -7.89 -7.44 27.04
C LEU A 361 -7.95 -7.03 25.57
N ALA A 362 -7.21 -7.72 24.69
CA ALA A 362 -6.93 -7.27 23.33
C ALA A 362 -7.27 -8.34 22.28
N VAL A 363 -8.43 -8.99 22.41
CA VAL A 363 -8.92 -10.08 21.54
C VAL A 363 -8.56 -9.89 20.05
N PRO A 364 -8.95 -8.80 19.37
CA PRO A 364 -8.71 -8.71 17.93
C PRO A 364 -7.23 -8.59 17.61
N VAL A 365 -6.43 -7.98 18.50
CA VAL A 365 -4.99 -7.80 18.29
C VAL A 365 -4.24 -9.12 18.42
N PHE A 366 -4.64 -9.94 19.38
CA PHE A 366 -3.97 -11.18 19.75
C PHE A 366 -4.37 -12.37 18.85
N ASP A 367 -5.52 -12.31 18.18
CA ASP A 367 -6.06 -13.42 17.39
C ASP A 367 -6.49 -12.96 15.99
N ASN A 368 -5.68 -13.27 14.98
CA ASN A 368 -5.96 -13.06 13.55
C ASN A 368 -6.57 -11.68 13.21
N TYR A 369 -5.91 -10.62 13.66
CA TYR A 369 -6.35 -9.23 13.50
C TYR A 369 -6.69 -8.85 12.07
N VAL A 370 -5.86 -9.24 11.10
CA VAL A 370 -6.03 -8.81 9.71
C VAL A 370 -7.21 -9.54 9.09
N VAL A 371 -7.33 -10.86 9.29
CA VAL A 371 -8.51 -11.63 8.87
C VAL A 371 -9.79 -11.03 9.46
N ARG A 372 -9.80 -10.76 10.77
CA ARG A 372 -10.91 -10.11 11.47
C ARG A 372 -11.29 -8.76 10.87
N SER A 373 -10.30 -7.92 10.59
CA SER A 373 -10.53 -6.57 10.09
C SER A 373 -11.03 -6.58 8.64
N LEU A 374 -10.59 -7.53 7.82
CA LEU A 374 -11.05 -7.69 6.44
C LEU A 374 -12.47 -8.24 6.31
N LEU A 375 -13.04 -8.82 7.37
CA LEU A 375 -14.37 -9.45 7.35
C LEU A 375 -15.44 -8.68 8.13
N GLY A 376 -15.25 -7.36 8.26
CA GLY A 376 -16.28 -6.47 8.77
C GLY A 376 -16.47 -6.53 10.30
N GLY A 377 -17.46 -5.77 10.78
CA GLY A 377 -17.67 -5.57 12.22
C GLY A 377 -18.06 -6.85 12.95
N LYS A 378 -18.79 -7.75 12.29
CA LYS A 378 -19.24 -9.01 12.89
C LYS A 378 -18.08 -9.95 13.22
N MET A 379 -17.18 -10.20 12.25
CA MET A 379 -16.02 -11.06 12.49
C MET A 379 -15.00 -10.40 13.40
N TYR A 380 -14.84 -9.07 13.29
CA TYR A 380 -13.94 -8.33 14.17
C TYR A 380 -14.24 -8.58 15.66
N ASN A 381 -15.53 -8.61 16.03
CA ASN A 381 -15.98 -8.77 17.42
C ASN A 381 -16.19 -10.22 17.87
N MET A 382 -15.81 -11.24 17.09
CA MET A 382 -15.95 -12.63 17.52
C MET A 382 -15.03 -12.95 18.73
N PRO A 383 -15.37 -13.92 19.59
CA PRO A 383 -14.50 -14.34 20.68
C PRO A 383 -13.12 -14.83 20.22
N HIS A 384 -12.14 -14.83 21.12
CA HIS A 384 -10.81 -15.39 20.85
C HIS A 384 -10.91 -16.86 20.42
N GLY A 385 -10.09 -17.29 19.45
CA GLY A 385 -9.99 -18.67 18.98
C GLY A 385 -11.11 -19.12 18.03
N THR A 386 -12.01 -18.22 17.63
CA THR A 386 -13.16 -18.57 16.79
C THR A 386 -12.93 -18.30 15.29
N ILE A 387 -11.86 -17.60 14.93
CA ILE A 387 -11.47 -17.42 13.53
C ILE A 387 -10.91 -18.75 13.02
N ASN A 388 -11.33 -19.16 11.82
CA ASN A 388 -11.07 -20.49 11.28
C ASN A 388 -10.71 -20.39 9.78
N VAL A 389 -10.51 -21.54 9.13
CA VAL A 389 -10.09 -21.62 7.73
C VAL A 389 -11.11 -20.99 6.77
N THR A 390 -12.42 -21.15 7.02
CA THR A 390 -13.46 -20.52 6.18
C THR A 390 -13.34 -18.99 6.22
N HIS A 391 -13.08 -18.42 7.40
CA HIS A 391 -12.83 -16.99 7.53
C HIS A 391 -11.55 -16.57 6.79
N LEU A 392 -10.47 -17.36 6.88
CA LEU A 392 -9.24 -17.09 6.11
C LEU A 392 -9.51 -17.05 4.61
N LEU A 393 -10.24 -18.03 4.08
CA LEU A 393 -10.55 -18.10 2.64
C LEU A 393 -11.40 -16.90 2.21
N ALA A 394 -12.38 -16.48 3.00
CA ALA A 394 -13.14 -15.26 2.74
C ALA A 394 -12.25 -14.00 2.79
N ALA A 395 -11.31 -13.92 3.72
CA ALA A 395 -10.37 -12.80 3.81
C ALA A 395 -9.42 -12.77 2.60
N LYS A 396 -9.02 -13.92 2.05
CA LYS A 396 -8.28 -14.00 0.77
C LYS A 396 -9.11 -13.44 -0.38
N VAL A 397 -10.40 -13.75 -0.46
CA VAL A 397 -11.33 -13.20 -1.46
C VAL A 397 -11.46 -11.67 -1.33
N VAL A 398 -11.57 -11.13 -0.12
CA VAL A 398 -11.58 -9.66 0.10
C VAL A 398 -10.24 -9.04 -0.29
N THR A 399 -9.12 -9.67 0.05
CA THR A 399 -7.77 -9.19 -0.27
C THR A 399 -7.56 -9.07 -1.78
N LEU A 400 -8.15 -9.98 -2.57
CA LEU A 400 -8.08 -9.95 -4.03
C LEU A 400 -8.76 -8.76 -4.69
N GLN A 401 -9.67 -8.10 -3.98
CA GLN A 401 -10.42 -6.97 -4.52
C GLN A 401 -9.64 -5.65 -4.39
N PHE A 402 -8.60 -5.59 -3.55
CA PHE A 402 -7.76 -4.40 -3.44
C PHE A 402 -7.00 -4.15 -4.74
N GLU A 403 -7.03 -2.92 -5.23
CA GLU A 403 -6.36 -2.52 -6.45
C GLU A 403 -4.85 -2.47 -6.31
N VAL A 404 -4.39 -2.07 -5.12
CA VAL A 404 -2.98 -1.90 -4.76
C VAL A 404 -2.69 -2.56 -3.43
N LEU A 405 -1.76 -3.51 -3.45
CA LEU A 405 -1.26 -4.25 -2.29
C LEU A 405 0.21 -3.88 -2.08
N LEU A 406 0.57 -3.57 -0.85
CA LEU A 406 1.94 -3.22 -0.47
C LEU A 406 2.36 -4.05 0.73
N SER A 407 3.66 -4.30 0.86
CA SER A 407 4.24 -4.91 2.06
C SER A 407 5.35 -4.04 2.64
N LEU A 408 5.46 -4.05 3.97
CA LEU A 408 6.55 -3.44 4.71
C LEU A 408 7.75 -4.36 4.93
N ALA A 409 7.72 -5.59 4.42
CA ALA A 409 8.89 -6.47 4.48
C ALA A 409 10.08 -5.80 3.75
N PRO A 410 11.24 -5.64 4.40
CA PRO A 410 12.44 -5.08 3.77
C PRO A 410 12.79 -5.76 2.43
N GLU A 411 12.57 -7.07 2.36
CA GLU A 411 12.84 -7.92 1.21
C GLU A 411 11.90 -7.61 0.03
N THR A 412 10.72 -7.05 0.31
CA THR A 412 9.75 -6.60 -0.71
C THR A 412 9.94 -5.15 -1.13
N SER A 413 10.94 -4.43 -0.60
CA SER A 413 11.07 -2.98 -0.82
C SER A 413 11.09 -2.58 -2.30
N GLU A 414 11.72 -3.37 -3.16
CA GLU A 414 11.69 -3.17 -4.62
C GLU A 414 10.32 -3.44 -5.24
N LEU A 415 9.64 -4.53 -4.85
CA LEU A 415 8.27 -4.82 -5.31
C LEU A 415 7.31 -3.68 -4.91
N THR A 416 7.42 -3.26 -3.65
CA THR A 416 6.67 -2.14 -3.08
C THR A 416 6.96 -0.85 -3.83
N ARG A 417 8.22 -0.54 -4.16
CA ARG A 417 8.60 0.66 -4.92
C ARG A 417 7.91 0.70 -6.28
N ASP A 418 7.95 -0.40 -7.01
CA ASP A 418 7.40 -0.47 -8.36
C ASP A 418 5.88 -0.31 -8.32
N ILE A 419 5.21 -0.89 -7.31
CA ILE A 419 3.77 -0.74 -7.12
C ILE A 419 3.38 0.68 -6.66
N PHE A 420 4.21 1.41 -5.91
CA PHE A 420 3.95 2.82 -5.60
C PHE A 420 3.90 3.67 -6.87
N GLY A 421 4.91 3.53 -7.75
CA GLY A 421 5.00 4.29 -8.98
C GLY A 421 3.92 3.88 -9.99
N LEU A 422 3.82 2.59 -10.26
CA LEU A 422 2.98 2.04 -11.33
C LEU A 422 1.54 1.77 -10.88
N GLY A 423 1.31 1.51 -9.60
CA GLY A 423 -0.04 1.23 -9.06
C GLY A 423 -0.79 2.49 -8.62
N LEU A 424 -0.09 3.47 -8.06
CA LEU A 424 -0.71 4.71 -7.54
C LEU A 424 -0.40 5.94 -8.40
N GLY A 425 0.62 5.89 -9.27
CA GLY A 425 1.16 7.08 -9.91
C GLY A 425 1.88 8.00 -8.92
N TRP A 426 2.33 7.47 -7.78
CA TRP A 426 2.97 8.24 -6.73
C TRP A 426 4.47 8.36 -6.99
N GLN A 427 4.99 9.58 -6.83
CA GLN A 427 6.41 9.88 -7.00
C GLN A 427 7.19 9.65 -5.70
N TYR A 428 6.56 9.98 -4.58
CA TYR A 428 7.13 9.71 -3.26
C TYR A 428 6.64 8.36 -2.75
N ASN A 429 7.58 7.54 -2.30
CA ASN A 429 7.37 6.21 -1.74
C ASN A 429 8.00 6.10 -0.34
N LEU A 430 7.92 4.92 0.29
CA LEU A 430 8.40 4.70 1.66
C LEU A 430 9.88 5.05 1.89
N LEU A 431 10.74 5.02 0.87
CA LEU A 431 12.16 5.41 0.99
C LEU A 431 12.35 6.90 1.28
N HIS A 432 11.36 7.72 0.90
CA HIS A 432 11.37 9.17 1.14
C HIS A 432 10.90 9.54 2.54
N MET A 433 10.38 8.58 3.30
CA MET A 433 10.01 8.78 4.68
C MET A 433 11.19 8.42 5.56
N HIS A 434 11.59 9.33 6.45
CA HIS A 434 12.41 8.95 7.59
C HIS A 434 11.57 8.04 8.49
N VAL A 435 11.63 6.73 8.21
CA VAL A 435 11.10 5.72 9.10
C VAL A 435 11.89 5.86 10.38
N ARG A 436 11.25 6.30 11.47
CA ARG A 436 11.84 6.15 12.79
C ARG A 436 12.02 4.65 12.99
N PRO A 437 13.24 4.14 13.16
CA PRO A 437 13.42 2.77 13.60
C PRO A 437 12.51 2.56 14.81
N THR A 438 11.77 1.46 14.83
CA THR A 438 11.04 1.09 16.06
C THR A 438 12.02 0.64 17.14
N GLU A 439 13.30 0.49 16.79
CA GLU A 439 14.41 0.34 17.72
C GLU A 439 14.40 1.50 18.73
N GLN A 440 14.54 1.15 20.02
CA GLN A 440 14.63 2.05 21.18
C GLN A 440 13.33 2.50 21.85
N ARG A 441 12.32 1.62 21.94
CA ARG A 441 11.51 1.62 23.16
C ARG A 441 11.73 0.31 23.88
N ALA A 442 12.52 0.37 24.95
CA ALA A 442 12.69 -0.71 25.92
C ALA A 442 11.37 -0.93 26.69
N VAL A 443 10.32 -1.31 25.97
CA VAL A 443 9.21 -2.03 26.58
C VAL A 443 9.74 -3.45 26.72
N ASN A 444 9.79 -3.95 27.95
CA ASN A 444 10.30 -5.28 28.30
C ASN A 444 9.94 -6.31 27.24
N ALA A 445 10.91 -7.15 26.86
CA ALA A 445 10.64 -8.26 25.96
C ALA A 445 9.48 -9.09 26.56
N PHE A 446 8.42 -9.30 25.77
CA PHE A 446 7.33 -10.18 26.18
C PHE A 446 7.89 -11.56 26.51
N SER A 447 7.32 -12.23 27.51
CA SER A 447 7.71 -13.59 27.86
C SER A 447 7.63 -14.54 26.66
N ARG A 448 8.45 -15.60 26.67
CA ARG A 448 8.41 -16.63 25.63
C ARG A 448 7.01 -17.20 25.46
N GLU A 449 6.28 -17.41 26.56
CA GLU A 449 4.90 -17.88 26.58
C GLU A 449 3.96 -16.96 25.79
N VAL A 450 4.04 -15.64 26.00
CA VAL A 450 3.24 -14.67 25.24
C VAL A 450 3.59 -14.71 23.76
N LEU A 451 4.89 -14.78 23.42
CA LEU A 451 5.33 -14.83 22.01
C LEU A 451 4.87 -16.12 21.31
N GLU A 452 4.89 -17.26 22.00
CA GLU A 452 4.36 -18.53 21.50
C GLU A 452 2.85 -18.47 21.31
N ALA A 453 2.12 -17.88 22.27
CA ALA A 453 0.68 -17.69 22.16
C ALA A 453 0.30 -16.73 21.01
N VAL A 454 1.06 -15.65 20.79
CA VAL A 454 0.90 -14.76 19.62
C VAL A 454 1.09 -15.53 18.33
N ARG A 455 2.15 -16.35 18.22
CA ARG A 455 2.39 -17.16 17.03
C ARG A 455 1.26 -18.16 16.79
N ALA A 456 0.83 -18.86 17.83
CA ALA A 456 -0.23 -19.86 17.73
C ALA A 456 -1.57 -19.26 17.28
N ALA A 457 -1.91 -18.08 17.81
CA ALA A 457 -3.15 -17.37 17.50
C ALA A 457 -3.09 -16.59 16.18
N GLY A 458 -1.90 -16.24 15.67
CA GLY A 458 -1.71 -15.49 14.43
C GLY A 458 -1.56 -16.32 13.15
N ARG A 459 -1.72 -17.65 13.21
CA ARG A 459 -1.42 -18.56 12.08
C ARG A 459 -2.23 -18.27 10.80
N LEU A 460 -3.45 -17.76 10.91
CA LEU A 460 -4.26 -17.45 9.72
C LEU A 460 -3.87 -16.09 9.13
N ASP A 461 -3.51 -15.12 9.96
CA ASP A 461 -2.90 -13.86 9.49
C ASP A 461 -1.58 -14.13 8.74
N GLU A 462 -0.78 -15.13 9.17
CA GLU A 462 0.45 -15.56 8.48
C GLU A 462 0.15 -16.12 7.08
N GLN A 463 -0.79 -17.05 6.97
CA GLN A 463 -1.22 -17.56 5.67
C GLN A 463 -1.84 -16.49 4.76
N LEU A 464 -2.54 -15.51 5.34
CA LEU A 464 -3.09 -14.39 4.59
C LEU A 464 -1.98 -13.43 4.12
N TYR A 465 -0.96 -13.21 4.96
CA TYR A 465 0.19 -12.40 4.64
C TYR A 465 0.99 -13.00 3.48
N ASP A 466 1.27 -14.30 3.53
CA ASP A 466 1.95 -15.01 2.44
C ASP A 466 1.15 -14.93 1.13
N PHE A 467 -0.17 -15.10 1.23
CA PHE A 467 -1.06 -14.91 0.10
C PHE A 467 -0.95 -13.50 -0.49
N ALA A 468 -0.98 -12.46 0.35
CA ALA A 468 -0.84 -11.07 -0.08
C ALA A 468 0.52 -10.78 -0.75
N LEU A 469 1.61 -11.42 -0.30
CA LEU A 469 2.92 -11.32 -0.94
C LEU A 469 2.92 -11.91 -2.36
N VAL A 470 2.23 -13.03 -2.58
CA VAL A 470 2.07 -13.59 -3.93
C VAL A 470 1.28 -12.63 -4.83
N LEU A 471 0.19 -12.05 -4.32
CA LEU A 471 -0.57 -11.06 -5.10
C LEU A 471 0.28 -9.83 -5.45
N GLN A 472 1.12 -9.39 -4.51
CA GLN A 472 2.05 -8.30 -4.74
C GLN A 472 3.08 -8.65 -5.83
N LEU A 473 3.62 -9.88 -5.82
CA LEU A 473 4.50 -10.38 -6.87
C LEU A 473 3.81 -10.34 -8.25
N LEU A 474 2.58 -10.85 -8.35
CA LEU A 474 1.81 -10.87 -9.60
C LEU A 474 1.57 -9.46 -10.15
N ASP A 475 1.23 -8.51 -9.28
CA ASP A 475 1.04 -7.11 -9.65
C ASP A 475 2.37 -6.48 -10.12
N ALA A 476 3.47 -6.75 -9.42
CA ALA A 476 4.80 -6.24 -9.78
C ALA A 476 5.33 -6.80 -11.11
N ILE A 477 5.05 -8.07 -11.42
CA ILE A 477 5.36 -8.66 -12.74
C ILE A 477 4.53 -7.96 -13.81
N THR A 478 3.20 -7.91 -13.65
CA THR A 478 2.30 -7.32 -14.65
C THR A 478 2.70 -5.88 -14.97
N PHE A 479 2.91 -5.06 -13.94
CA PHE A 479 3.26 -3.66 -14.12
C PHE A 479 4.68 -3.48 -14.69
N GLY A 480 5.65 -4.28 -14.21
CA GLY A 480 7.01 -4.24 -14.71
C GLY A 480 7.09 -4.61 -16.19
N ILE A 481 6.36 -5.62 -16.67
CA ILE A 481 6.35 -5.97 -18.10
C ILE A 481 5.75 -4.83 -18.92
N ALA A 482 4.59 -4.32 -18.52
CA ALA A 482 3.93 -3.25 -19.24
C ALA A 482 4.82 -2.00 -19.37
N HIS A 483 5.53 -1.65 -18.30
CA HIS A 483 6.38 -0.48 -18.22
C HIS A 483 7.77 -0.69 -18.83
N ASP A 484 8.54 -1.64 -18.30
CA ASP A 484 9.97 -1.82 -18.61
C ASP A 484 10.21 -2.49 -19.96
N VAL A 485 9.29 -3.34 -20.41
CA VAL A 485 9.39 -4.07 -21.69
C VAL A 485 8.45 -3.48 -22.72
N GLY A 486 7.22 -3.18 -22.31
CA GLY A 486 6.17 -2.63 -23.18
C GLY A 486 6.28 -1.12 -23.44
N GLY A 487 7.21 -0.39 -22.80
CA GLY A 487 7.43 1.03 -23.07
C GLY A 487 6.22 1.93 -22.78
N MET A 488 5.37 1.56 -21.81
CA MET A 488 4.14 2.30 -21.52
C MET A 488 4.33 3.70 -20.90
N ASP A 489 5.57 4.07 -20.55
CA ASP A 489 5.93 5.40 -20.04
C ASP A 489 5.40 6.54 -20.89
N ALA A 490 5.60 6.47 -22.20
CA ALA A 490 5.19 7.52 -23.13
C ALA A 490 3.66 7.68 -23.18
N VAL A 491 2.93 6.57 -23.08
CA VAL A 491 1.47 6.53 -23.17
C VAL A 491 0.82 7.06 -21.88
N VAL A 492 1.39 6.76 -20.72
CA VAL A 492 0.89 7.32 -19.44
C VAL A 492 1.22 8.81 -19.34
N ALA A 493 2.42 9.21 -19.76
CA ALA A 493 2.88 10.59 -19.68
C ALA A 493 2.13 11.55 -20.61
N SER A 494 1.70 11.09 -21.79
CA SER A 494 0.94 11.91 -22.74
C SER A 494 -0.46 12.28 -22.22
N GLY A 495 -1.00 11.52 -21.26
CA GLY A 495 -2.37 11.68 -20.78
C GLY A 495 -3.43 11.38 -21.84
N ASP A 496 -3.00 10.98 -23.04
CA ASP A 496 -3.81 10.78 -24.23
C ASP A 496 -4.02 9.28 -24.45
N VAL A 497 -4.63 8.64 -23.45
CA VAL A 497 -5.14 7.27 -23.60
C VAL A 497 -6.49 7.35 -24.32
N THR A 498 -6.47 7.88 -25.55
CA THR A 498 -7.53 7.60 -26.52
C THR A 498 -7.30 6.16 -26.96
N LEU A 499 -8.05 5.22 -26.36
CA LEU A 499 -8.26 3.93 -27.02
C LEU A 499 -8.89 4.30 -28.36
N ALA A 500 -8.14 4.14 -29.45
CA ALA A 500 -8.67 4.24 -30.79
C ALA A 500 -9.88 3.29 -30.84
N ALA A 501 -11.09 3.87 -30.76
CA ALA A 501 -12.24 3.24 -31.35
C ALA A 501 -11.83 2.99 -32.80
N ALA A 502 -11.90 1.75 -33.25
CA ALA A 502 -11.68 1.40 -34.63
C ALA A 502 -12.69 2.18 -35.47
N THR A 503 -12.34 3.40 -35.89
CA THR A 503 -12.98 4.09 -36.98
C THR A 503 -12.51 3.41 -38.24
N GLU A 504 -13.44 2.66 -38.81
CA GLU A 504 -13.43 2.22 -40.19
C GLU A 504 -12.98 3.34 -41.12
N ALA A 505 -12.29 2.91 -42.18
CA ALA A 505 -11.71 3.73 -43.21
C ALA A 505 -12.68 4.79 -43.76
N GLY A 506 -12.21 6.04 -43.83
CA GLY A 506 -12.93 7.14 -44.46
C GLY A 506 -11.98 8.25 -44.91
N ALA A 507 -11.48 8.09 -46.13
CA ALA A 507 -11.00 9.08 -47.10
C ALA A 507 -10.27 10.38 -46.65
N LYS A 508 -9.08 10.53 -47.25
CA LYS A 508 -8.19 11.69 -47.35
C LYS A 508 -8.88 13.04 -47.58
N ALA A 509 -8.34 14.09 -46.94
CA ALA A 509 -8.25 15.42 -47.54
C ALA A 509 -6.90 16.05 -47.13
N GLU A 510 -6.00 16.17 -48.11
CA GLU A 510 -4.76 16.95 -48.01
C GLU A 510 -5.07 18.46 -48.04
N VAL A 511 -4.41 19.23 -47.18
CA VAL A 511 -4.25 20.68 -47.36
C VAL A 511 -2.77 21.02 -47.21
N PRO A 512 -2.10 21.54 -48.25
CA PRO A 512 -0.69 21.89 -48.20
C PRO A 512 -0.46 23.33 -47.72
N GLY A 513 0.59 23.51 -46.92
CA GLY A 513 1.36 24.75 -46.89
C GLY A 513 1.27 25.57 -45.60
N MET A 514 2.32 25.51 -44.78
CA MET A 514 2.92 26.72 -44.22
C MET A 514 4.31 26.45 -43.63
N ASN A 515 5.32 26.96 -44.32
CA ASN A 515 6.67 27.16 -43.79
C ASN A 515 6.64 28.18 -42.65
N ARG A 516 7.16 27.80 -41.48
CA ARG A 516 7.63 28.76 -40.46
C ARG A 516 8.96 28.31 -39.90
N THR A 517 10.01 28.93 -40.42
CA THR A 517 11.26 29.18 -39.74
C THR A 517 11.00 30.09 -38.54
N ALA A 518 11.36 29.65 -37.33
CA ALA A 518 11.45 30.53 -36.16
C ALA A 518 12.57 30.07 -35.22
N SER A 519 13.57 30.94 -35.18
CA SER A 519 14.70 31.01 -34.25
C SER A 519 14.28 30.83 -32.78
N SER A 520 15.00 29.97 -32.06
CA SER A 520 14.86 29.76 -30.62
C SER A 520 15.85 30.64 -29.85
N THR A 521 15.41 31.80 -29.37
CA THR A 521 16.06 32.50 -28.27
C THR A 521 15.37 32.10 -26.96
N SER A 522 16.12 31.40 -26.12
CA SER A 522 15.71 30.93 -24.80
C SER A 522 15.74 32.08 -23.78
N ALA A 523 14.56 32.58 -23.39
CA ALA A 523 14.38 33.40 -22.21
C ALA A 523 13.44 32.68 -21.23
N GLY A 524 13.90 32.55 -19.98
CA GLY A 524 13.32 31.70 -18.95
C GLY A 524 11.90 32.10 -18.53
N ALA A 525 10.91 31.46 -19.13
CA ALA A 525 9.57 31.39 -18.56
C ALA A 525 9.57 30.33 -17.46
N GLY A 526 9.51 30.77 -16.19
CA GLY A 526 9.36 29.88 -15.03
C GLY A 526 8.17 28.94 -15.24
N ARG A 527 8.47 27.68 -15.60
CA ARG A 527 7.49 26.62 -15.81
C ARG A 527 6.69 26.49 -14.51
N LYS A 528 5.49 27.08 -14.47
CA LYS A 528 4.54 26.91 -13.36
C LYS A 528 4.39 25.40 -13.15
N ARG A 529 4.95 24.89 -12.06
CA ARG A 529 4.81 23.48 -11.67
C ARG A 529 3.33 23.21 -11.59
N ARG A 530 2.77 22.50 -12.59
CA ARG A 530 1.37 22.07 -12.59
C ARG A 530 1.12 21.40 -11.24
N SER A 531 0.05 21.82 -10.53
CA SER A 531 -0.29 21.23 -9.24
C SER A 531 -0.42 19.72 -9.45
N ARG A 532 0.48 18.96 -8.83
CA ARG A 532 0.51 17.50 -8.97
C ARG A 532 -0.77 16.95 -8.30
N GLY A 533 -1.54 16.16 -9.03
CA GLY A 533 -2.66 15.40 -8.46
C GLY A 533 -2.16 14.32 -7.49
N CYS A 534 -3.08 13.66 -6.79
CA CYS A 534 -2.83 12.53 -5.89
C CYS A 534 -2.51 11.25 -6.68
N GLY A 535 -1.43 11.29 -7.46
CA GLY A 535 -1.10 10.27 -8.45
C GLY A 535 -2.14 10.16 -9.57
N TYR A 536 -2.58 8.94 -9.86
CA TYR A 536 -3.65 8.70 -10.83
C TYR A 536 -5.00 9.27 -10.38
N VAL A 537 -5.18 9.43 -9.08
CA VAL A 537 -6.36 10.05 -8.49
C VAL A 537 -6.20 11.57 -8.48
N GLY A 538 -7.08 12.30 -9.17
CA GLY A 538 -7.09 13.76 -9.16
C GLY A 538 -6.46 14.45 -10.37
N VAL A 539 -6.11 13.69 -11.42
CA VAL A 539 -5.96 14.27 -12.76
C VAL A 539 -7.32 14.83 -13.17
N ARG A 540 -7.43 16.17 -13.29
CA ARG A 540 -8.65 16.81 -13.77
C ARG A 540 -8.88 16.37 -15.21
N ARG A 541 -9.83 15.46 -15.44
CA ARG A 541 -10.48 15.41 -16.76
C ARG A 541 -11.17 16.76 -16.97
N PRO A 542 -11.05 17.39 -18.16
CA PRO A 542 -12.02 18.40 -18.57
C PRO A 542 -13.42 17.83 -18.30
N PRO A 543 -14.34 18.61 -17.70
CA PRO A 543 -15.70 18.12 -17.52
C PRO A 543 -16.22 17.63 -18.87
N ALA A 544 -16.62 16.36 -18.95
CA ALA A 544 -17.40 15.91 -20.09
C ALA A 544 -18.65 16.81 -20.18
N PRO A 545 -19.10 17.22 -21.37
CA PRO A 545 -20.33 17.98 -21.52
C PRO A 545 -21.44 17.21 -20.80
N VAL A 546 -21.91 17.77 -19.69
CA VAL A 546 -22.94 17.15 -18.87
C VAL A 546 -24.24 17.28 -19.64
N THR A 547 -24.76 16.18 -20.16
CA THR A 547 -26.19 16.06 -20.48
C THR A 547 -26.93 16.09 -19.15
N THR A 548 -27.61 17.19 -18.87
CA THR A 548 -28.37 17.42 -17.64
C THR A 548 -29.54 16.45 -17.54
N TYR A 549 -29.34 15.31 -16.89
CA TYR A 549 -30.43 14.56 -16.28
C TYR A 549 -30.65 15.09 -14.86
N HIS A 550 -31.72 15.86 -14.68
CA HIS A 550 -32.18 16.29 -13.36
C HIS A 550 -32.65 15.08 -12.55
N VAL A 551 -31.80 14.59 -11.65
CA VAL A 551 -32.21 13.65 -10.61
C VAL A 551 -32.80 14.46 -9.46
N HIS A 552 -34.13 14.45 -9.32
CA HIS A 552 -34.79 14.93 -8.10
C HIS A 552 -34.38 14.03 -6.93
N MET A 553 -33.63 14.57 -5.97
CA MET A 553 -33.48 13.94 -4.65
C MET A 553 -34.64 14.36 -3.75
N PRO A 554 -35.22 13.45 -2.94
CA PRO A 554 -36.27 13.79 -2.00
C PRO A 554 -35.73 14.70 -0.88
N PRO A 555 -36.56 15.57 -0.31
CA PRO A 555 -36.15 16.50 0.74
C PRO A 555 -35.82 15.73 2.02
N VAL A 556 -34.55 15.82 2.45
CA VAL A 556 -34.11 15.35 3.76
C VAL A 556 -34.59 16.36 4.79
N ALA A 557 -35.55 15.96 5.63
CA ALA A 557 -36.02 16.74 6.77
C ALA A 557 -34.85 17.04 7.73
N LEU A 558 -34.65 18.34 8.00
CA LEU A 558 -33.76 18.87 9.02
C LEU A 558 -34.38 18.67 10.40
N ALA A 559 -33.82 17.77 11.20
CA ALA A 559 -33.98 17.79 12.65
C ALA A 559 -32.61 18.14 13.26
N LEU A 560 -32.36 19.45 13.39
CA LEU A 560 -31.30 20.01 14.21
C LEU A 560 -31.96 21.07 15.10
N GLU A 561 -32.24 20.71 16.35
CA GLU A 561 -32.50 21.72 17.38
C GLU A 561 -31.18 22.40 17.77
N PRO A 562 -31.18 23.73 18.00
CA PRO A 562 -30.00 24.46 18.41
C PRO A 562 -29.80 24.35 19.93
N TYR A 563 -28.70 23.73 20.35
CA TYR A 563 -28.20 23.85 21.72
C TYR A 563 -27.68 25.29 21.94
N ARG A 564 -28.42 26.09 22.72
CA ARG A 564 -27.97 27.38 23.24
C ARG A 564 -27.12 27.15 24.49
N LEU A 565 -25.85 27.54 24.43
CA LEU A 565 -25.01 27.74 25.60
C LEU A 565 -25.02 29.24 25.91
N SER A 566 -25.94 29.65 26.78
CA SER A 566 -25.81 30.87 27.57
C SER A 566 -26.28 30.54 28.99
N ASP A 567 -25.50 30.99 29.96
CA ASP A 567 -25.80 31.03 31.40
C ASP A 567 -25.50 29.74 32.19
N ALA A 568 -24.20 29.49 32.40
CA ALA A 568 -23.72 28.94 33.66
C ALA A 568 -22.36 29.59 33.98
N GLU A 569 -22.39 30.52 34.93
CA GLU A 569 -21.22 31.07 35.60
C GLU A 569 -20.41 29.94 36.23
N LEU A 570 -19.16 29.76 35.78
CA LEU A 570 -18.14 29.03 36.52
C LEU A 570 -16.86 29.86 36.44
N GLY A 571 -16.73 30.76 37.41
CA GLY A 571 -15.47 31.41 37.72
C GLY A 571 -14.48 30.37 38.23
N PHE A 572 -13.37 30.21 37.51
CA PHE A 572 -12.14 29.68 38.07
C PHE A 572 -11.05 30.72 37.88
N ALA A 573 -10.78 31.45 38.97
CA ALA A 573 -9.47 32.05 39.18
C ALA A 573 -8.48 30.90 39.40
N ILE A 574 -7.41 30.88 38.59
CA ILE A 574 -6.24 30.03 38.87
C ILE A 574 -5.15 30.98 39.36
N GLU A 575 -5.08 31.16 40.67
CA GLU A 575 -3.85 31.55 41.35
C GLU A 575 -2.93 30.33 41.39
N GLY A 576 -1.64 30.52 41.05
CA GLY A 576 -0.60 29.51 41.29
C GLY A 576 0.14 28.92 40.09
N LEU A 577 0.06 29.50 38.88
CA LEU A 577 1.04 29.17 37.83
C LEU A 577 2.31 29.99 38.00
N GLY A 578 3.16 29.52 38.92
CA GLY A 578 4.56 29.93 39.01
C GLY A 578 5.31 29.56 37.72
N ALA A 579 5.69 30.60 36.97
CA ALA A 579 6.82 30.72 36.03
C ALA A 579 7.02 29.69 34.89
N MET A 580 6.83 30.22 33.67
CA MET A 580 7.42 29.83 32.36
C MET A 580 6.80 28.65 31.58
N VAL A 581 5.67 28.95 30.94
CA VAL A 581 5.34 28.41 29.61
C VAL A 581 6.38 28.91 28.61
N ILE A 582 7.29 28.04 28.14
CA ILE A 582 8.14 28.36 26.97
C ILE A 582 7.36 28.00 25.70
N ALA A 583 6.59 28.96 25.20
CA ALA A 583 5.93 28.86 23.91
C ALA A 583 6.99 28.85 22.79
N GLY A 584 7.04 27.77 21.99
CA GLY A 584 7.77 27.74 20.70
C GLY A 584 9.08 26.95 20.64
N GLY A 585 9.53 26.32 21.73
CA GLY A 585 10.78 25.56 21.75
C GLY A 585 10.66 24.08 21.33
N ARG A 586 11.79 23.44 20.99
CA ARG A 586 11.89 22.02 20.61
C ARG A 586 13.16 21.38 21.18
N TRP A 587 13.06 20.10 21.55
CA TRP A 587 14.21 19.28 21.92
C TRP A 587 14.86 18.64 20.68
N PHE A 588 16.18 18.73 20.57
CA PHE A 588 16.98 18.04 19.57
C PHE A 588 18.33 17.60 20.18
N ASN A 589 18.69 16.32 20.00
CA ASN A 589 19.92 15.72 20.54
C ASN A 589 20.20 15.98 22.04
N GLY A 590 19.16 15.98 22.88
CA GLY A 590 19.31 16.21 24.32
C GLY A 590 19.36 17.68 24.75
N GLU A 591 19.33 18.63 23.80
CA GLU A 591 19.30 20.07 24.07
C GLU A 591 17.94 20.67 23.75
N PHE A 592 17.52 21.65 24.55
CA PHE A 592 16.27 22.38 24.34
C PHE A 592 16.52 23.72 23.64
N TYR A 593 15.95 23.86 22.45
CA TYR A 593 16.03 25.07 21.63
C TYR A 593 14.76 25.87 21.82
N ARG A 594 14.85 27.11 22.34
CA ARG A 594 13.68 27.97 22.56
C ARG A 594 12.94 28.36 21.27
N ASN A 595 13.58 28.26 20.11
CA ASN A 595 13.01 28.58 18.80
C ASN A 595 12.99 27.33 17.90
N ALA A 596 11.80 26.92 17.45
CA ALA A 596 11.60 25.78 16.57
C ALA A 596 12.37 25.86 15.23
N THR A 597 12.63 27.06 14.71
CA THR A 597 13.42 27.26 13.49
C THR A 597 14.89 26.90 13.75
N THR A 598 15.46 27.37 14.85
CA THR A 598 16.83 27.04 15.26
C THR A 598 17.02 25.53 15.49
N ALA A 599 16.01 24.86 16.06
CA ALA A 599 16.03 23.40 16.23
C ALA A 599 15.99 22.66 14.88
N LEU A 600 15.24 23.19 13.90
CA LEU A 600 15.16 22.63 12.55
C LEU A 600 16.46 22.85 11.78
N ASP A 601 17.08 24.02 11.92
CA ASP A 601 18.36 24.36 11.30
C ASP A 601 19.49 23.50 11.89
N ALA A 602 19.54 23.32 13.22
CA ALA A 602 20.47 22.41 13.88
C ALA A 602 20.30 20.95 13.40
N ALA A 603 19.05 20.49 13.27
CA ALA A 603 18.75 19.16 12.75
C ALA A 603 19.16 19.01 11.26
N ALA A 604 18.95 20.05 10.44
CA ALA A 604 19.34 20.05 9.05
C ALA A 604 20.88 20.05 8.88
N ALA A 605 21.60 20.81 9.70
CA ALA A 605 23.07 20.81 9.74
C ALA A 605 23.62 19.44 10.16
N ALA A 606 23.08 18.84 11.24
CA ALA A 606 23.46 17.51 11.70
C ALA A 606 23.18 16.42 10.65
N GLY A 607 22.05 16.52 9.93
CA GLY A 607 21.71 15.62 8.83
C GLY A 607 22.73 15.69 7.68
N ARG A 608 23.09 16.91 7.24
CA ARG A 608 24.09 17.12 6.17
C ARG A 608 25.50 16.69 6.57
N ALA A 609 25.90 16.92 7.82
CA ALA A 609 27.19 16.45 8.34
C ALA A 609 27.26 14.92 8.36
N LYS A 610 26.18 14.25 8.76
CA LYS A 610 26.09 12.79 8.73
C LYS A 610 26.10 12.24 7.30
N GLU A 611 25.41 12.90 6.36
CA GLU A 611 25.45 12.55 4.94
C GLU A 611 26.87 12.69 4.37
N ALA A 612 27.56 13.79 4.67
CA ALA A 612 28.95 13.99 4.27
C ALA A 612 29.87 12.87 4.80
N ALA A 613 29.74 12.49 6.07
CA ALA A 613 30.52 11.40 6.66
C ALA A 613 30.29 10.04 5.98
N ILE A 614 29.05 9.74 5.60
CA ILE A 614 28.72 8.50 4.85
C ILE A 614 29.36 8.53 3.46
N VAL A 615 29.27 9.66 2.76
CA VAL A 615 29.87 9.81 1.41
C VAL A 615 31.39 9.68 1.46
N VAL A 616 32.06 10.22 2.48
CA VAL A 616 33.51 10.03 2.70
C VAL A 616 33.85 8.56 2.87
N LYS A 617 33.16 7.86 3.78
CA LYS A 617 33.41 6.43 4.06
C LYS A 617 33.19 5.55 2.81
N PHE A 618 32.19 5.89 2.00
CA PHE A 618 31.92 5.18 0.74
C PHE A 618 33.02 5.45 -0.31
N ALA A 619 33.49 6.69 -0.41
CA ALA A 619 34.62 7.04 -1.28
C ALA A 619 35.93 6.35 -0.87
N GLU A 620 36.19 6.21 0.44
CA GLU A 620 37.32 5.45 0.97
C GLU A 620 37.21 3.96 0.61
N THR A 621 36.05 3.35 0.83
CA THR A 621 35.81 1.93 0.49
C THR A 621 36.01 1.66 -1.00
N LEU A 622 35.53 2.56 -1.87
CA LEU A 622 35.72 2.43 -3.32
C LEU A 622 37.18 2.61 -3.73
N ALA A 623 37.92 3.52 -3.08
CA ALA A 623 39.35 3.69 -3.31
C ALA A 623 40.15 2.43 -2.89
N GLU A 624 39.81 1.82 -1.75
CA GLU A 624 40.42 0.56 -1.28
C GLU A 624 40.12 -0.60 -2.24
N GLN A 625 38.87 -0.71 -2.72
CA GLN A 625 38.49 -1.73 -3.69
C GLN A 625 39.21 -1.55 -5.03
N ALA A 626 39.34 -0.31 -5.50
CA ALA A 626 40.09 0.00 -6.72
C ALA A 626 41.58 -0.35 -6.57
N ALA A 627 42.21 -0.01 -5.44
CA ALA A 627 43.59 -0.37 -5.15
C ALA A 627 43.79 -1.90 -5.09
N ALA A 628 42.87 -2.62 -4.44
CA ALA A 628 42.90 -4.08 -4.35
C ALA A 628 42.63 -4.77 -5.71
N ALA A 629 41.86 -4.15 -6.60
CA ALA A 629 41.65 -4.63 -7.97
C ALA A 629 42.88 -4.40 -8.85
N ALA A 630 43.50 -3.21 -8.75
CA ALA A 630 44.74 -2.88 -9.46
C ALA A 630 45.88 -3.83 -9.10
N ALA A 631 45.99 -4.21 -7.82
CA ALA A 631 46.99 -5.17 -7.34
C ALA A 631 46.77 -6.59 -7.90
N ARG A 632 45.53 -6.97 -8.22
CA ARG A 632 45.16 -8.33 -8.66
C ARG A 632 45.25 -8.55 -10.17
N ASN A 633 45.13 -7.51 -10.99
CA ASN A 633 45.00 -7.69 -12.44
C ASN A 633 45.67 -6.55 -13.23
N ARG A 634 46.84 -6.82 -13.84
CA ARG A 634 47.64 -5.84 -14.61
C ARG A 634 47.25 -5.72 -16.08
N THR A 635 45.97 -5.89 -16.42
CA THR A 635 45.50 -5.69 -17.78
C THR A 635 45.11 -4.22 -18.00
N ASN A 636 45.28 -3.71 -19.22
CA ASN A 636 44.91 -2.32 -19.57
C ASN A 636 43.43 -2.01 -19.30
N ALA A 637 42.55 -3.01 -19.41
CA ALA A 637 41.13 -2.88 -19.06
C ALA A 637 40.90 -2.68 -17.55
N ALA A 638 41.65 -3.40 -16.71
CA ALA A 638 41.58 -3.25 -15.26
C ALA A 638 42.14 -1.89 -14.81
N LEU A 639 43.23 -1.41 -15.42
CA LEU A 639 43.77 -0.07 -15.17
C LEU A 639 42.75 1.04 -15.51
N LYS A 640 42.05 0.93 -16.64
CA LYS A 640 40.99 1.88 -17.02
C LYS A 640 39.79 1.86 -16.07
N ALA A 641 39.39 0.69 -15.57
CA ALA A 641 38.34 0.57 -14.56
C ALA A 641 38.75 1.21 -13.21
N VAL A 642 40.02 1.08 -12.84
CA VAL A 642 40.60 1.72 -11.66
C VAL A 642 40.61 3.24 -11.80
N GLU A 643 40.98 3.79 -12.97
CA GLU A 643 40.92 5.24 -13.25
C GLU A 643 39.50 5.80 -13.11
N VAL A 644 38.50 5.12 -13.70
CA VAL A 644 37.08 5.53 -13.59
C VAL A 644 36.61 5.49 -12.13
N THR A 645 37.00 4.46 -11.38
CA THR A 645 36.62 4.32 -9.97
C THR A 645 37.29 5.39 -9.09
N ALA A 646 38.56 5.72 -9.37
CA ALA A 646 39.28 6.79 -8.68
C ALA A 646 38.67 8.17 -8.97
N ALA A 647 38.30 8.45 -10.22
CA ALA A 647 37.60 9.69 -10.58
C ALA A 647 36.23 9.80 -9.87
N HIS A 648 35.50 8.69 -9.75
CA HIS A 648 34.24 8.66 -9.02
C HIS A 648 34.44 8.92 -7.51
N ALA A 649 35.45 8.32 -6.90
CA ALA A 649 35.80 8.57 -5.51
C ALA A 649 36.19 10.04 -5.26
N ALA A 650 36.93 10.67 -6.17
CA ALA A 650 37.27 12.09 -6.10
C ALA A 650 36.03 13.00 -6.16
N SER A 651 35.12 12.75 -7.10
CA SER A 651 33.86 13.50 -7.22
C SER A 651 32.98 13.38 -5.96
N MET A 652 32.96 12.21 -5.33
CA MET A 652 32.24 12.02 -4.07
C MET A 652 32.86 12.78 -2.90
N ARG A 653 34.19 12.88 -2.82
CA ARG A 653 34.87 13.71 -1.80
C ARG A 653 34.54 15.19 -1.96
N GLU A 654 34.49 15.69 -3.19
CA GLU A 654 34.06 17.06 -3.48
C GLU A 654 32.61 17.31 -3.05
N LYS A 655 31.71 16.36 -3.33
CA LYS A 655 30.32 16.42 -2.86
C LYS A 655 30.22 16.41 -1.33
N ALA A 656 31.02 15.58 -0.65
CA ALA A 656 31.06 15.56 0.81
C ALA A 656 31.56 16.89 1.39
N ALA A 657 32.59 17.50 0.79
CA ALA A 657 33.08 18.82 1.18
C ALA A 657 32.00 19.90 1.03
N SER A 658 31.27 19.90 -0.09
CA SER A 658 30.14 20.82 -0.32
C SER A 658 29.01 20.64 0.72
N LEU A 659 28.68 19.40 1.09
CA LEU A 659 27.68 19.12 2.12
C LEU A 659 28.13 19.57 3.52
N ALA A 660 29.41 19.38 3.85
CA ALA A 660 30.00 19.85 5.10
C ALA A 660 30.03 21.37 5.17
N GLU A 661 30.37 22.05 4.07
CA GLU A 661 30.33 23.51 3.98
C GLU A 661 28.89 24.04 4.12
N ALA A 662 27.91 23.38 3.49
CA ALA A 662 26.50 23.73 3.64
C ALA A 662 26.01 23.55 5.08
N ALA A 663 26.49 22.51 5.79
CA ALA A 663 26.19 22.32 7.21
C ALA A 663 26.80 23.46 8.06
N ALA A 664 28.07 23.83 7.80
CA ALA A 664 28.75 24.92 8.50
C ALA A 664 28.06 26.28 8.32
N ARG A 665 27.57 26.58 7.09
CA ARG A 665 26.81 27.81 6.80
C ARG A 665 25.48 27.89 7.55
N ILE A 666 24.80 26.77 7.75
CA ILE A 666 23.54 26.72 8.53
C ILE A 666 23.84 26.98 10.00
N THR A 667 24.89 26.38 10.55
CA THR A 667 25.30 26.60 11.95
C THR A 667 25.74 28.05 12.20
N SER A 668 26.48 28.67 11.27
CA SER A 668 26.91 30.06 11.41
C SER A 668 25.75 31.07 11.26
N ALA A 669 24.79 30.81 10.37
CA ALA A 669 23.58 31.64 10.23
C ALA A 669 22.69 31.60 11.49
N GLY A 670 22.64 30.46 12.19
CA GLY A 670 21.90 30.31 13.45
C GLY A 670 22.53 31.05 14.64
N ALA A 671 23.86 31.21 14.66
CA ALA A 671 24.59 31.84 15.76
C ALA A 671 24.40 33.37 15.83
N VAL A 672 24.08 34.03 14.71
CA VAL A 672 23.93 35.51 14.64
C VAL A 672 22.58 35.98 15.20
N GLY A 673 21.59 35.09 15.38
CA GLY A 673 20.26 35.44 15.89
C GLY A 673 20.06 35.25 17.41
N GLY A 674 21.03 34.72 18.14
CA GLY A 674 20.92 34.35 19.55
C GLY A 674 21.60 35.35 20.50
N GLY A 675 20.99 36.51 20.72
CA GLY A 675 21.46 37.46 21.72
C GLY A 675 21.23 36.98 23.16
N VAL A 676 22.34 36.85 23.90
CA VAL A 676 22.58 36.91 25.36
C VAL A 676 21.39 36.67 26.31
N GLY A 677 21.47 35.59 27.09
CA GLY A 677 20.60 35.36 28.26
C GLY A 677 21.09 34.26 29.20
N ALA A 678 21.83 34.67 30.23
CA ALA A 678 22.06 34.05 31.54
C ALA A 678 22.34 32.54 31.63
N THR A 679 23.62 32.19 31.80
CA THR A 679 24.08 30.94 32.41
C THR A 679 23.90 31.00 33.93
N ALA A 680 23.07 30.12 34.49
CA ALA A 680 23.09 29.82 35.92
C ALA A 680 23.65 28.39 36.09
N SER A 681 24.82 28.28 36.71
CA SER A 681 25.35 27.00 37.18
C SER A 681 24.61 26.59 38.46
N VAL A 682 24.37 25.30 38.61
CA VAL A 682 23.98 24.69 39.88
C VAL A 682 24.94 23.55 40.13
N ASP A 683 26.00 23.85 40.87
CA ASP A 683 26.84 22.87 41.53
C ASP A 683 26.56 22.93 43.04
N GLY A 684 26.39 21.75 43.63
CA GLY A 684 26.73 21.46 45.03
C GLY A 684 25.70 21.79 46.11
N ALA A 685 25.14 20.75 46.73
CA ALA A 685 25.44 20.40 48.12
C ALA A 685 24.58 19.22 48.62
N HIS A 686 25.25 18.10 48.89
CA HIS A 686 24.82 17.13 49.88
C HIS A 686 24.96 17.74 51.28
N GLY A 687 23.95 17.57 52.12
CA GLY A 687 24.00 17.94 53.54
C GLY A 687 22.82 17.39 54.32
N ALA A 688 23.09 16.45 55.21
CA ALA A 688 22.17 15.81 56.13
C ALA A 688 21.60 16.78 57.19
N GLY A 689 20.48 16.43 57.80
CA GLY A 689 20.10 16.97 59.11
C GLY A 689 18.61 17.00 59.37
N GLY A 690 18.17 16.27 60.41
CA GLY A 690 16.78 16.10 60.76
C GLY A 690 16.10 17.30 61.45
N LEU A 691 14.91 16.99 61.98
CA LEU A 691 14.04 17.74 62.91
C LEU A 691 12.79 18.40 62.29
N GLY A 692 11.67 17.70 62.46
CA GLY A 692 10.70 18.11 63.48
C GLY A 692 9.56 19.07 63.09
N ARG A 693 8.32 18.54 63.20
CA ARG A 693 7.05 19.23 63.56
C ARG A 693 6.59 20.37 62.62
N LYS A 694 5.31 20.56 62.28
CA LYS A 694 4.04 20.28 62.95
C LYS A 694 2.94 20.54 61.90
N ARG A 695 1.90 19.69 61.89
CA ARG A 695 0.59 20.02 61.30
C ARG A 695 -0.05 21.15 62.09
N VAL A 696 -0.65 22.13 61.40
CA VAL A 696 -1.89 22.79 61.84
C VAL A 696 -2.70 23.18 60.59
N ARG A 697 -3.89 22.57 60.53
CA ARG A 697 -5.12 22.83 59.73
C ARG A 697 -5.02 22.88 58.22
#